data_AF-T1H910-F1
#
_entry.id   AF-T1H910-F1
#
_cell.length_a   1.000
_cell.length_b   1.000
_cell.length_c   1.000
_cell.angle_alpha   90.00
_cell.angle_beta   90.00
_cell.angle_gamma   90.00
#
_symmetry.space_group_name_H-M   'P 1'
#
loop_
_entity.id
_entity.type
_entity.pdbx_description
1 polymer ?
#
loop_
_entity_poly.entity_id
_entity_poly.type
_entity_poly.pdbx_seq_one_letter_code
_entity_poly.pdbx_strand_id
1 'polypeptide(L)'
;MKNACDKFTLSLPNEKPKYLGVFDYCGVDKTGRVVCGIGHLSDNKELIEDDILRWQIPEDWSYEDIVTVPLFYSIAYYILKKHSFNPVVKDSILVHRGGLHVSQAIIRVALSEGYKVFTTYTTVEERNLILKLFPEISNSNIYFCKRNSFEMPLLSKTGGKGVPIIVDTSDDMSTVAASFTCLTRYGFFFLLKSSILQIENSIGMLRFTNEAIMHGVVSDVLLDLHPSIKEVIQKGLEIGIKEGHVKPLHSVSLPQDAINLDAIDLLNTIEGNKHKIVISIDGSSKHENGKNYLFTFTGQKTEIILSDEHSFWLDLLNWMLHRGARNVYMLTELRNLVGSSLQRLLSILNKYPSANVTFFPKKHYKGVKTLLSKVNSQKEISSVFLLGKLLKAQTILPELDRLACKCSDDSVIILCEDVRNENTKYDILATCQSRLPDDMTELLALYKKLLPKACFVETVTKCAPHKYNREVDPIFVIPSLKPNEMNNLTSRLFYSTFEARLPLVVEDIDTIAKDLFEDLKRFNFNVFTIIANDWGSAVAFNLAKYLENDGKLVLLVLLNSSPNSVQNWASAVLQLGDDNLINKYIKLPFKIKQQMSQLSDWNEKVNFAVKSSVQEEPNRKEISNALNNLRKYLSSTFAYTVDDGLFHGKCIVYHTKDSAQDDIITQCCAVSPIINILDSSDHREMLEDPEFANKVNYHIPYDHKTAAREMEIDTLGVSILAVRNSNKLAKCYYDCKHHSRLVQTC
;
A
#
# COMPACT_ATOMS: atom_id res chain seq x y z
N MET A 1 -17.34 -21.78 -35.43
CA MET A 1 -16.55 -22.29 -34.29
C MET A 1 -16.00 -21.09 -33.55
N LYS A 2 -16.53 -20.81 -32.35
CA LYS A 2 -16.23 -19.61 -31.56
C LYS A 2 -14.94 -19.86 -30.78
N ASN A 3 -13.88 -19.11 -31.09
CA ASN A 3 -12.65 -19.07 -30.31
C ASN A 3 -12.92 -18.26 -29.03
N ALA A 4 -13.08 -18.95 -27.90
CA ALA A 4 -12.98 -18.33 -26.58
C ALA A 4 -11.49 -18.13 -26.29
N CYS A 5 -11.03 -16.89 -26.38
CA CYS A 5 -9.72 -16.49 -25.92
C CYS A 5 -9.87 -16.19 -24.43
N ASP A 6 -9.55 -17.15 -23.58
CA ASP A 6 -9.59 -16.99 -22.13
C ASP A 6 -8.50 -15.98 -21.73
N LYS A 7 -8.92 -14.76 -21.42
CA LYS A 7 -8.06 -13.71 -20.85
C LYS A 7 -7.73 -14.07 -19.41
N PHE A 8 -6.47 -14.44 -19.14
CA PHE A 8 -5.96 -14.56 -17.78
C PHE A 8 -5.53 -13.18 -17.28
N THR A 9 -6.21 -12.68 -16.25
CA THR A 9 -5.79 -11.48 -15.52
C THR A 9 -4.82 -11.89 -14.42
N LEU A 10 -3.55 -11.50 -14.53
CA LEU A 10 -2.61 -11.52 -13.41
C LEU A 10 -2.96 -10.36 -12.48
N SER A 11 -3.39 -10.67 -11.26
CA SER A 11 -3.55 -9.66 -10.21
C SER A 11 -2.18 -9.11 -9.80
N LEU A 12 -2.11 -7.78 -9.69
CA LEU A 12 -0.91 -7.03 -9.30
C LEU A 12 -0.41 -7.45 -7.89
N PRO A 13 0.91 -7.33 -7.59
CA PRO A 13 1.50 -7.82 -6.35
C PRO A 13 1.18 -7.01 -5.08
N ASN A 14 0.41 -5.91 -5.20
CA ASN A 14 0.27 -4.95 -4.11
C ASN A 14 -0.89 -5.24 -3.15
N GLU A 15 -1.79 -6.16 -3.48
CA GLU A 15 -2.72 -6.70 -2.48
C GLU A 15 -2.10 -7.97 -1.91
N LYS A 16 -1.75 -7.96 -0.61
CA LYS A 16 -1.48 -9.21 0.12
C LYS A 16 -2.66 -10.15 -0.17
N PRO A 17 -2.42 -11.40 -0.62
CA PRO A 17 -3.51 -12.29 -0.93
C PRO A 17 -4.38 -12.44 0.32
N LYS A 18 -5.69 -12.21 0.18
CA LYS A 18 -6.65 -12.42 1.26
C LYS A 18 -6.81 -13.93 1.45
N TYR A 19 -5.94 -14.52 2.25
CA TYR A 19 -6.08 -15.91 2.68
C TYR A 19 -7.18 -16.01 3.73
N LEU A 20 -7.92 -17.12 3.71
CA LEU A 20 -8.73 -17.50 4.85
C LEU A 20 -7.74 -17.77 5.99
N GLY A 21 -7.76 -16.93 7.04
CA GLY A 21 -6.88 -17.07 8.20
C GLY A 21 -7.17 -18.35 8.99
N VAL A 22 -6.64 -18.48 10.19
CA VAL A 22 -6.93 -19.65 11.04
C VAL A 22 -8.42 -19.74 11.38
N PHE A 23 -9.00 -20.95 11.27
CA PHE A 23 -10.42 -21.22 11.52
C PHE A 23 -10.64 -22.50 12.32
N ASP A 24 -11.85 -22.62 12.86
CA ASP A 24 -12.35 -23.82 13.52
C ASP A 24 -12.88 -24.83 12.50
N TYR A 25 -12.66 -26.11 12.75
CA TYR A 25 -13.28 -27.19 11.98
C TYR A 25 -13.92 -28.24 12.88
N CYS A 26 -14.89 -28.96 12.32
CA CYS A 26 -15.51 -30.14 12.92
C CYS A 26 -15.67 -31.20 11.85
N GLY A 27 -15.42 -32.46 12.21
CA GLY A 27 -15.59 -33.58 11.31
C GLY A 27 -15.57 -34.90 12.04
N VAL A 28 -15.57 -35.97 11.25
CA VAL A 28 -15.47 -37.35 11.75
C VAL A 28 -14.09 -37.88 11.38
N ASP A 29 -13.36 -38.39 12.36
CA ASP A 29 -12.04 -38.98 12.13
C ASP A 29 -12.13 -40.35 11.45
N LYS A 30 -10.99 -40.92 11.07
CA LYS A 30 -10.91 -42.25 10.41
C LYS A 30 -11.50 -43.39 11.27
N THR A 31 -11.68 -43.16 12.56
CA THR A 31 -12.24 -44.14 13.51
C THR A 31 -13.73 -43.93 13.77
N GLY A 32 -14.37 -42.97 13.09
CA GLY A 32 -15.79 -42.68 13.24
C GLY A 32 -16.12 -41.76 14.42
N ARG A 33 -15.12 -41.16 15.08
CA ARG A 33 -15.34 -40.24 16.21
C ARG A 33 -15.47 -38.81 15.74
N VAL A 34 -16.40 -38.07 16.35
CA VAL A 34 -16.54 -36.63 16.13
C VAL A 34 -15.38 -35.90 16.79
N VAL A 35 -14.70 -35.08 16.01
CA VAL A 35 -13.54 -34.29 16.44
C VAL A 35 -13.69 -32.85 15.97
N CYS A 36 -13.15 -31.91 16.74
CA CYS A 36 -12.94 -30.53 16.30
C CYS A 36 -11.51 -30.11 16.56
N GLY A 37 -11.11 -29.03 15.90
CA GLY A 37 -9.80 -28.46 16.07
C GLY A 37 -9.66 -27.10 15.43
N ILE A 38 -8.43 -26.62 15.42
CA ILE A 38 -8.01 -25.40 14.75
C ILE A 38 -7.18 -25.79 13.53
N GLY A 39 -7.43 -25.13 12.40
CA GLY A 39 -6.72 -25.40 11.16
C GLY A 39 -6.59 -24.17 10.27
N HIS A 40 -5.89 -24.35 9.17
CA HIS A 40 -5.76 -23.37 8.10
C HIS A 40 -5.82 -24.07 6.74
N LEU A 41 -5.98 -23.30 5.66
CA LEU A 41 -5.92 -23.86 4.30
C LEU A 41 -4.50 -23.78 3.75
N SER A 42 -4.07 -24.85 3.08
CA SER A 42 -2.87 -24.85 2.26
C SER A 42 -3.03 -23.96 1.03
N ASP A 43 -1.94 -23.66 0.33
CA ASP A 43 -1.96 -22.98 -0.98
C ASP A 43 -2.86 -23.70 -2.01
N ASN A 44 -3.04 -25.03 -1.84
CA ASN A 44 -3.89 -25.87 -2.67
C ASN A 44 -5.35 -25.96 -2.15
N LYS A 45 -5.72 -25.14 -1.17
CA LYS A 45 -7.05 -25.12 -0.52
C LYS A 45 -7.41 -26.43 0.19
N GLU A 46 -6.41 -27.18 0.65
CA GLU A 46 -6.61 -28.36 1.48
C GLU A 46 -6.56 -27.96 2.96
N LEU A 47 -7.40 -28.57 3.79
CA LEU A 47 -7.37 -28.37 5.24
C LEU A 47 -6.08 -28.94 5.82
N ILE A 48 -5.32 -28.09 6.52
CA ILE A 48 -4.21 -28.51 7.39
C ILE A 48 -4.66 -28.33 8.84
N GLU A 49 -4.86 -29.45 9.52
CA GLU A 49 -5.21 -29.54 10.94
C GLU A 49 -3.98 -29.33 11.82
N ASP A 50 -4.13 -28.70 12.99
CA ASP A 50 -3.09 -28.71 14.03
C ASP A 50 -3.06 -30.05 14.77
N ASP A 51 -1.86 -30.60 14.97
CA ASP A 51 -1.69 -31.92 15.59
C ASP A 51 -2.09 -31.97 17.08
N ILE A 52 -2.03 -30.85 17.80
CA ILE A 52 -2.23 -30.77 19.26
C ILE A 52 -3.52 -30.05 19.62
N LEU A 53 -3.85 -28.96 18.92
CA LEU A 53 -5.06 -28.16 19.14
C LEU A 53 -6.28 -28.82 18.48
N ARG A 54 -6.57 -30.03 18.96
CA ARG A 54 -7.65 -30.91 18.56
C ARG A 54 -8.30 -31.53 19.79
N TRP A 55 -9.62 -31.68 19.74
CA TRP A 55 -10.44 -32.14 20.86
C TRP A 55 -11.45 -33.20 20.43
N GLN A 56 -11.73 -34.11 21.36
CA GLN A 56 -12.92 -34.94 21.32
C GLN A 56 -14.02 -34.24 22.11
N ILE A 57 -15.25 -34.36 21.64
CA ILE A 57 -16.34 -33.50 22.08
C ILE A 57 -17.41 -34.33 22.78
N PRO A 58 -18.10 -33.75 23.79
CA PRO A 58 -19.32 -34.34 24.35
C PRO A 58 -20.39 -34.62 23.28
N GLU A 59 -21.15 -35.70 23.45
CA GLU A 59 -22.22 -36.12 22.53
C GLU A 59 -23.42 -35.14 22.49
N ASP A 60 -23.50 -34.23 23.46
CA ASP A 60 -24.65 -33.34 23.67
C ASP A 60 -24.66 -32.07 22.79
N TRP A 61 -23.61 -31.81 22.00
CA TRP A 61 -23.49 -30.61 21.18
C TRP A 61 -23.71 -30.89 19.69
N SER A 62 -24.42 -29.98 19.01
CA SER A 62 -24.54 -30.04 17.55
C SER A 62 -23.19 -29.72 16.87
N TYR A 63 -23.01 -30.14 15.61
CA TYR A 63 -21.81 -29.77 14.84
C TYR A 63 -21.64 -28.24 14.72
N GLU A 64 -22.73 -27.49 14.67
CA GLU A 64 -22.72 -26.03 14.63
C GLU A 64 -22.23 -25.43 15.95
N ASP A 65 -22.68 -25.97 17.08
CA ASP A 65 -22.21 -25.58 18.41
C ASP A 65 -20.72 -25.87 18.58
N ILE A 66 -20.30 -27.04 18.11
CA ILE A 66 -18.93 -27.52 18.20
C ILE A 66 -17.94 -26.57 17.54
N VAL A 67 -18.20 -26.20 16.28
CA VAL A 67 -17.27 -25.35 15.52
C VAL A 67 -17.17 -23.96 16.11
N THR A 68 -18.02 -23.58 17.06
CA THR A 68 -17.96 -22.26 17.67
C THR A 68 -16.87 -22.11 18.74
N VAL A 69 -16.31 -23.21 19.23
CA VAL A 69 -15.52 -23.26 20.47
C VAL A 69 -13.99 -23.20 20.29
N PRO A 70 -13.35 -24.04 19.45
CA PRO A 70 -11.90 -24.25 19.47
C PRO A 70 -11.02 -22.98 19.50
N LEU A 71 -11.18 -22.10 18.52
CA LEU A 71 -10.30 -20.96 18.26
C LEU A 71 -10.38 -19.91 19.37
N PHE A 72 -11.58 -19.41 19.68
CA PHE A 72 -11.73 -18.31 20.63
C PHE A 72 -11.43 -18.73 22.07
N TYR A 73 -11.77 -19.96 22.46
CA TYR A 73 -11.36 -20.46 23.78
C TYR A 73 -9.87 -20.77 23.84
N SER A 74 -9.25 -21.22 22.74
CA SER A 74 -7.79 -21.37 22.70
C SER A 74 -7.07 -20.02 22.88
N ILE A 75 -7.57 -18.94 22.27
CA ILE A 75 -7.09 -17.58 22.51
C ILE A 75 -7.28 -17.18 23.98
N ALA A 76 -8.43 -17.49 24.58
CA ALA A 76 -8.69 -17.20 25.99
C ALA A 76 -7.70 -17.89 26.94
N TYR A 77 -7.50 -19.20 26.78
CA TYR A 77 -6.51 -19.95 27.57
C TYR A 77 -5.08 -19.49 27.30
N TYR A 78 -4.74 -19.11 26.06
CA TYR A 78 -3.44 -18.53 25.74
C TYR A 78 -3.17 -17.23 26.51
N ILE A 79 -4.13 -16.28 26.49
CA ILE A 79 -4.04 -14.99 27.18
C ILE A 79 -3.85 -15.20 28.69
N LEU A 80 -4.69 -16.02 29.31
CA LEU A 80 -4.65 -16.26 30.75
C LEU A 80 -3.43 -17.07 31.17
N LYS A 81 -2.94 -17.99 30.31
CA LYS A 81 -1.69 -18.72 30.57
C LYS A 81 -0.48 -17.80 30.53
N LYS A 82 -0.42 -16.85 29.59
CA LYS A 82 0.66 -15.86 29.52
C LYS A 82 0.72 -15.00 30.78
N HIS A 83 -0.44 -14.62 31.33
CA HIS A 83 -0.52 -13.92 32.60
C HIS A 83 -0.07 -14.79 33.80
N SER A 84 -0.40 -16.09 33.80
CA SER A 84 -0.14 -17.01 34.93
C SER A 84 1.34 -17.17 35.31
N PHE A 85 2.28 -16.64 34.52
CA PHE A 85 3.70 -16.58 34.86
C PHE A 85 4.06 -15.44 35.83
N ASN A 86 3.13 -14.53 36.16
CA ASN A 86 3.32 -13.48 37.15
C ASN A 86 2.21 -13.51 38.23
N PRO A 87 2.37 -14.28 39.32
CA PRO A 87 1.34 -14.51 40.33
C PRO A 87 1.09 -13.31 41.27
N VAL A 88 1.80 -12.20 41.12
CA VAL A 88 1.79 -11.07 42.06
C VAL A 88 0.49 -10.24 41.97
N VAL A 89 -0.30 -10.36 40.89
CA VAL A 89 -1.45 -9.46 40.62
C VAL A 89 -2.66 -10.17 39.98
N LYS A 90 -3.15 -11.29 40.55
CA LYS A 90 -4.33 -12.01 40.03
C LYS A 90 -5.63 -11.55 40.71
N ASP A 91 -6.13 -10.35 40.37
CA ASP A 91 -7.38 -9.82 40.95
C ASP A 91 -8.46 -9.41 39.93
N SER A 92 -8.10 -8.89 38.75
CA SER A 92 -9.09 -8.37 37.81
C SER A 92 -8.64 -8.32 36.35
N ILE A 93 -9.61 -8.29 35.42
CA ILE A 93 -9.39 -8.21 33.97
C ILE A 93 -10.41 -7.25 33.34
N LEU A 94 -9.97 -6.43 32.38
CA LEU A 94 -10.83 -5.62 31.53
C LEU A 94 -10.87 -6.26 30.15
N VAL A 95 -12.05 -6.68 29.70
CA VAL A 95 -12.25 -7.23 28.35
C VAL A 95 -13.15 -6.29 27.58
N HIS A 96 -12.61 -5.63 26.55
CA HIS A 96 -13.40 -4.73 25.71
C HIS A 96 -14.47 -5.47 24.91
N ARG A 97 -15.59 -4.79 24.67
CA ARG A 97 -16.73 -5.27 23.87
C ARG A 97 -17.17 -6.68 24.25
N GLY A 98 -17.67 -6.84 25.48
CA GLY A 98 -18.02 -8.13 26.07
C GLY A 98 -19.06 -8.96 25.28
N GLY A 99 -19.77 -8.35 24.33
CA GLY A 99 -20.68 -9.06 23.44
C GLY A 99 -20.00 -9.72 22.25
N LEU A 100 -18.75 -9.40 21.93
CA LEU A 100 -17.99 -10.09 20.89
C LEU A 100 -17.71 -11.54 21.29
N HIS A 101 -17.68 -12.44 20.30
CA HIS A 101 -17.47 -13.87 20.51
C HIS A 101 -16.14 -14.21 21.22
N VAL A 102 -15.05 -13.56 20.79
CA VAL A 102 -13.74 -13.71 21.44
C VAL A 102 -13.77 -13.19 22.88
N SER A 103 -14.39 -12.02 23.11
CA SER A 103 -14.52 -11.43 24.44
C SER A 103 -15.37 -12.30 25.36
N GLN A 104 -16.46 -12.87 24.84
CA GLN A 104 -17.31 -13.81 25.54
C GLN A 104 -16.56 -15.08 25.99
N ALA A 105 -15.71 -15.65 25.15
CA ALA A 105 -14.88 -16.80 25.53
C ALA A 105 -13.87 -16.42 26.63
N ILE A 106 -13.20 -15.27 26.50
CA ILE A 106 -12.25 -14.76 27.49
C ILE A 106 -12.92 -14.50 28.84
N ILE A 107 -14.10 -13.88 28.83
CA ILE A 107 -14.88 -13.61 30.04
C ILE A 107 -15.26 -14.92 30.75
N ARG A 108 -15.70 -15.95 30.03
CA ARG A 108 -16.05 -17.25 30.62
C ARG A 108 -14.89 -17.90 31.34
N VAL A 109 -13.73 -17.96 30.69
CA VAL A 109 -12.53 -18.56 31.29
C VAL A 109 -12.01 -17.69 32.44
N ALA A 110 -12.08 -16.36 32.32
CA ALA A 110 -11.69 -15.47 33.40
C ALA A 110 -12.60 -15.62 34.64
N LEU A 111 -13.92 -15.75 34.46
CA LEU A 111 -14.85 -15.96 35.56
C LEU A 111 -14.61 -17.33 36.22
N SER A 112 -14.37 -18.41 35.46
CA SER A 112 -14.10 -19.73 36.03
C SER A 112 -12.78 -19.78 36.81
N GLU A 113 -11.79 -18.98 36.41
CA GLU A 113 -10.53 -18.81 37.14
C GLU A 113 -10.61 -17.80 38.32
N GLY A 114 -11.78 -17.22 38.59
CA GLY A 114 -12.03 -16.34 39.73
C GLY A 114 -11.59 -14.88 39.56
N TYR A 115 -11.35 -14.41 38.33
CA TYR A 115 -11.01 -13.00 38.10
C TYR A 115 -12.23 -12.09 38.29
N LYS A 116 -12.02 -10.90 38.86
CA LYS A 116 -13.01 -9.82 38.81
C LYS A 116 -13.04 -9.21 37.41
N VAL A 117 -14.12 -9.44 36.67
CA VAL A 117 -14.24 -8.97 35.28
C VAL A 117 -14.85 -7.56 35.23
N PHE A 118 -14.21 -6.70 34.44
CA PHE A 118 -14.73 -5.46 33.89
C PHE A 118 -14.90 -5.63 32.38
N THR A 119 -15.94 -5.02 31.80
CA THR A 119 -16.14 -5.09 30.36
C THR A 119 -16.78 -3.83 29.81
N THR A 120 -16.73 -3.67 28.49
CA THR A 120 -17.32 -2.54 27.80
C THR A 120 -18.36 -2.96 26.77
N TYR A 121 -19.23 -2.04 26.39
CA TYR A 121 -20.24 -2.20 25.34
C TYR A 121 -20.35 -0.94 24.48
N THR A 122 -20.91 -1.10 23.29
CA THR A 122 -21.10 -0.03 22.30
C THR A 122 -22.56 0.23 21.96
N THR A 123 -23.46 -0.74 22.21
CA THR A 123 -24.91 -0.59 22.00
C THR A 123 -25.71 -1.14 23.19
N VAL A 124 -26.97 -0.73 23.31
CA VAL A 124 -27.85 -1.18 24.40
C VAL A 124 -28.13 -2.69 24.29
N GLU A 125 -28.23 -3.20 23.07
CA GLU A 125 -28.41 -4.62 22.77
C GLU A 125 -27.20 -5.42 23.24
N GLU A 126 -25.99 -4.94 22.97
CA GLU A 126 -24.75 -5.56 23.44
C GLU A 126 -24.70 -5.59 24.98
N ARG A 127 -25.09 -4.50 25.64
CA ARG A 127 -25.18 -4.46 27.11
C ARG A 127 -26.16 -5.49 27.66
N ASN A 128 -27.36 -5.59 27.08
CA ASN A 128 -28.38 -6.54 27.51
C ASN A 128 -27.93 -7.99 27.28
N LEU A 129 -27.22 -8.25 26.18
CA LEU A 129 -26.61 -9.55 25.91
C LEU A 129 -25.57 -9.90 26.98
N ILE A 130 -24.65 -8.98 27.32
CA ILE A 130 -23.64 -9.19 28.37
C ILE A 130 -24.30 -9.53 29.70
N LEU A 131 -25.32 -8.75 30.12
CA LEU A 131 -26.05 -8.99 31.38
C LEU A 131 -26.76 -10.35 31.40
N LYS A 132 -27.27 -10.80 30.26
CA LYS A 132 -27.91 -12.12 30.12
C LYS A 132 -26.90 -13.27 30.17
N LEU A 133 -25.75 -13.09 29.52
CA LEU A 133 -24.71 -14.14 29.42
C LEU A 133 -23.88 -14.28 30.69
N PHE A 134 -23.65 -13.17 31.40
CA PHE A 134 -22.73 -13.07 32.54
C PHE A 134 -23.40 -12.40 33.73
N PRO A 135 -24.42 -13.02 34.35
CA PRO A 135 -25.09 -12.48 35.53
C PRO A 135 -24.14 -12.30 36.73
N GLU A 136 -22.99 -12.98 36.73
CA GLU A 136 -21.93 -12.84 37.75
C GLU A 136 -21.21 -11.48 37.68
N ILE A 137 -21.26 -10.79 36.53
CA ILE A 137 -20.65 -9.46 36.37
C ILE A 137 -21.61 -8.41 36.91
N SER A 138 -21.19 -7.70 37.96
CA SER A 138 -21.95 -6.56 38.48
C SER A 138 -22.20 -5.54 37.37
N ASN A 139 -23.43 -5.03 37.26
CA ASN A 139 -23.79 -3.97 36.32
C ASN A 139 -22.87 -2.74 36.42
N SER A 140 -22.34 -2.47 37.62
CA SER A 140 -21.40 -1.37 37.87
C SER A 140 -19.98 -1.61 37.31
N ASN A 141 -19.68 -2.80 36.76
CA ASN A 141 -18.44 -3.16 36.06
C ASN A 141 -18.59 -3.16 34.53
N ILE A 142 -19.75 -2.77 34.01
CA ILE A 142 -20.08 -2.77 32.58
C ILE A 142 -20.15 -1.32 32.09
N TYR A 143 -19.20 -0.91 31.25
CA TYR A 143 -19.03 0.50 30.86
C TYR A 143 -19.33 0.77 29.40
N PHE A 144 -19.81 1.96 29.08
CA PHE A 144 -19.95 2.39 27.69
C PHE A 144 -18.56 2.74 27.10
N CYS A 145 -18.26 2.22 25.90
CA CYS A 145 -16.92 2.32 25.32
C CYS A 145 -16.69 3.59 24.48
N LYS A 146 -17.72 4.14 23.82
CA LYS A 146 -17.53 5.23 22.85
C LYS A 146 -16.97 6.49 23.51
N ARG A 147 -16.08 7.20 22.80
CA ARG A 147 -15.41 8.43 23.30
C ARG A 147 -14.67 8.21 24.62
N ASN A 148 -14.13 7.02 24.84
CA ASN A 148 -13.33 6.66 26.01
C ASN A 148 -14.04 6.86 27.35
N SER A 149 -15.38 6.82 27.38
CA SER A 149 -16.17 7.10 28.59
C SER A 149 -16.01 6.06 29.71
N PHE A 150 -15.33 4.94 29.45
CA PHE A 150 -15.06 3.90 30.44
C PHE A 150 -13.86 4.22 31.36
N GLU A 151 -12.90 5.04 30.90
CA GLU A 151 -11.60 5.27 31.55
C GLU A 151 -11.79 5.83 32.97
N MET A 152 -12.46 6.97 33.09
CA MET A 152 -12.66 7.65 34.38
C MET A 152 -13.48 6.82 35.38
N PRO A 153 -14.63 6.21 35.00
CA PRO A 153 -15.36 5.31 35.89
C PRO A 153 -14.54 4.09 36.36
N LEU A 154 -13.72 3.51 35.48
CA LEU A 154 -12.88 2.35 35.82
C LEU A 154 -11.76 2.74 36.78
N LEU A 155 -11.04 3.84 36.51
CA LEU A 155 -10.00 4.36 37.40
C LEU A 155 -10.57 4.75 38.75
N SER A 156 -11.70 5.45 38.80
CA SER A 156 -12.39 5.79 40.05
C SER A 156 -12.71 4.55 40.88
N LYS A 157 -13.25 3.50 40.23
CA LYS A 157 -13.61 2.25 40.90
C LYS A 157 -12.44 1.41 41.37
N THR A 158 -11.28 1.56 40.74
CA THR A 158 -10.03 0.87 41.09
C THR A 158 -9.13 1.72 41.99
N GLY A 159 -9.63 2.85 42.52
CA GLY A 159 -8.86 3.75 43.39
C GLY A 159 -7.65 4.37 42.68
N GLY A 160 -7.75 4.60 41.38
CA GLY A 160 -6.70 5.14 40.52
C GLY A 160 -5.63 4.13 40.10
N LYS A 161 -5.73 2.86 40.51
CA LYS A 161 -4.70 1.84 40.20
C LYS A 161 -4.84 1.26 38.80
N GLY A 162 -6.06 1.16 38.28
CA GLY A 162 -6.35 0.47 37.02
C GLY A 162 -6.54 -1.04 37.19
N VAL A 163 -6.37 -1.77 36.10
CA VAL A 163 -6.56 -3.23 35.98
C VAL A 163 -5.26 -3.90 35.49
N PRO A 164 -4.87 -5.07 36.03
CA PRO A 164 -3.61 -5.72 35.67
C PRO A 164 -3.64 -6.46 34.34
N ILE A 165 -4.83 -6.84 33.85
CA ILE A 165 -4.98 -7.47 32.54
C ILE A 165 -5.99 -6.67 31.73
N ILE A 166 -5.58 -6.23 30.55
CA ILE A 166 -6.47 -5.56 29.60
C ILE A 166 -6.43 -6.31 28.29
N VAL A 167 -7.60 -6.73 27.82
CA VAL A 167 -7.81 -7.33 26.50
C VAL A 167 -8.57 -6.32 25.66
N ASP A 168 -7.87 -5.69 24.72
CA ASP A 168 -8.40 -4.66 23.84
C ASP A 168 -8.75 -5.24 22.47
N THR A 169 -10.00 -5.01 22.07
CA THR A 169 -10.59 -5.46 20.80
C THR A 169 -11.01 -4.29 19.91
N SER A 170 -10.55 -3.08 20.22
CA SER A 170 -10.93 -1.85 19.54
C SER A 170 -10.25 -1.74 18.19
N ASP A 171 -10.88 -1.03 17.27
CA ASP A 171 -10.35 -0.61 15.98
C ASP A 171 -9.85 0.84 15.97
N ASP A 172 -10.07 1.56 17.08
CA ASP A 172 -9.67 2.95 17.27
C ASP A 172 -8.47 3.07 18.22
N MET A 173 -7.38 3.68 17.73
CA MET A 173 -6.17 3.94 18.51
C MET A 173 -6.40 4.88 19.70
N SER A 174 -7.39 5.77 19.63
CA SER A 174 -7.72 6.64 20.78
C SER A 174 -8.26 5.84 21.96
N THR A 175 -9.05 4.80 21.65
CA THR A 175 -9.57 3.85 22.64
C THR A 175 -8.44 2.99 23.20
N VAL A 176 -7.56 2.45 22.35
CA VAL A 176 -6.37 1.68 22.80
C VAL A 176 -5.49 2.51 23.74
N ALA A 177 -5.26 3.79 23.42
CA ALA A 177 -4.48 4.67 24.28
C ALA A 177 -5.13 4.88 25.66
N ALA A 178 -6.44 5.10 25.71
CA ALA A 178 -7.22 5.23 26.96
C ALA A 178 -7.29 3.91 27.74
N SER A 179 -7.37 2.76 27.05
CA SER A 179 -7.25 1.46 27.70
C SER A 179 -5.88 1.29 28.34
N PHE A 180 -4.81 1.73 27.65
CA PHE A 180 -3.45 1.58 28.15
C PHE A 180 -3.15 2.49 29.36
N THR A 181 -3.86 3.61 29.52
CA THR A 181 -3.78 4.43 30.76
C THR A 181 -4.40 3.72 31.97
N CYS A 182 -5.35 2.82 31.73
CA CYS A 182 -6.02 2.02 32.76
C CYS A 182 -5.21 0.80 33.21
N LEU A 183 -4.02 0.56 32.64
CA LEU A 183 -3.18 -0.58 32.99
C LEU A 183 -2.39 -0.33 34.29
N THR A 184 -2.39 -1.29 35.20
CA THR A 184 -1.57 -1.19 36.43
C THR A 184 -0.08 -1.32 36.11
N ARG A 185 0.76 -0.98 37.09
CA ARG A 185 2.16 -1.41 37.11
C ARG A 185 2.26 -2.93 37.01
N TYR A 186 3.23 -3.46 36.26
CA TYR A 186 3.39 -4.88 35.92
C TYR A 186 2.22 -5.50 35.15
N GLY A 187 1.34 -4.69 34.57
CA GLY A 187 0.16 -5.18 33.86
C GLY A 187 0.47 -5.74 32.47
N PHE A 188 -0.43 -6.61 32.00
CA PHE A 188 -0.42 -7.21 30.68
C PHE A 188 -1.52 -6.61 29.79
N PHE A 189 -1.12 -6.12 28.63
CA PHE A 189 -1.99 -5.53 27.63
C PHE A 189 -2.03 -6.41 26.38
N PHE A 190 -3.19 -6.95 26.03
CA PHE A 190 -3.38 -7.82 24.87
C PHE A 190 -4.17 -7.08 23.79
N LEU A 191 -3.57 -6.90 22.61
CA LEU A 191 -4.18 -6.29 21.42
C LEU A 191 -4.62 -7.38 20.46
N LEU A 192 -5.93 -7.50 20.23
CA LEU A 192 -6.49 -8.59 19.41
C LEU A 192 -6.79 -8.16 17.96
N LYS A 193 -6.83 -6.84 17.67
CA LYS A 193 -7.27 -6.35 16.37
C LYS A 193 -6.10 -6.24 15.38
N SER A 194 -6.14 -7.05 14.32
CA SER A 194 -5.12 -7.06 13.26
C SER A 194 -4.95 -5.72 12.55
N SER A 195 -6.03 -4.96 12.33
CA SER A 195 -5.96 -3.64 11.66
C SER A 195 -5.09 -2.64 12.44
N ILE A 196 -5.05 -2.74 13.76
CA ILE A 196 -4.19 -1.90 14.61
C ILE A 196 -2.73 -2.38 14.54
N LEU A 197 -2.51 -3.70 14.45
CA LEU A 197 -1.18 -4.31 14.41
C LEU A 197 -0.49 -4.20 13.03
N GLN A 198 -1.26 -4.02 11.96
CA GLN A 198 -0.75 -4.02 10.57
C GLN A 198 -0.44 -2.61 10.04
N ILE A 199 -0.93 -1.56 10.69
CA ILE A 199 -0.69 -0.15 10.34
C ILE A 199 0.43 0.37 11.26
N GLU A 200 1.30 1.28 10.78
CA GLU A 200 2.35 1.93 11.56
C GLU A 200 1.77 2.94 12.59
N ASN A 201 1.06 2.42 13.59
CA ASN A 201 0.47 3.22 14.67
C ASN A 201 1.53 3.53 15.74
N SER A 202 1.54 4.76 16.25
CA SER A 202 2.43 5.16 17.35
C SER A 202 1.85 4.76 18.73
N ILE A 203 2.68 4.19 19.61
CA ILE A 203 2.36 3.92 21.01
C ILE A 203 3.33 4.67 21.93
N GLY A 204 2.79 5.34 22.95
CA GLY A 204 3.59 6.14 23.88
C GLY A 204 4.51 5.30 24.78
N MET A 205 5.83 5.37 24.54
CA MET A 205 6.82 4.55 25.25
C MET A 205 6.90 4.80 26.77
N LEU A 206 6.47 5.98 27.24
CA LEU A 206 6.48 6.33 28.67
C LEU A 206 5.69 5.33 29.53
N ARG A 207 4.63 4.70 29.00
CA ARG A 207 3.82 3.74 29.78
C ARG A 207 4.57 2.47 30.14
N PHE A 208 5.57 2.07 29.35
CA PHE A 208 6.39 0.89 29.63
C PHE A 208 7.34 1.09 30.82
N THR A 209 7.53 2.31 31.33
CA THR A 209 8.29 2.53 32.57
C THR A 209 7.58 1.96 33.81
N ASN A 210 6.28 1.64 33.70
CA ASN A 210 5.52 0.92 34.73
C ASN A 210 5.63 -0.60 34.58
N GLU A 211 6.69 -1.10 33.92
CA GLU A 211 6.94 -2.53 33.70
C GLU A 211 5.76 -3.24 33.02
N ALA A 212 5.02 -2.49 32.20
CA ALA A 212 3.92 -3.01 31.41
C ALA A 212 4.45 -3.93 30.30
N ILE A 213 3.69 -4.99 30.01
CA ILE A 213 3.97 -5.92 28.91
C ILE A 213 2.82 -5.83 27.92
N MET A 214 3.14 -5.61 26.64
CA MET A 214 2.14 -5.57 25.57
C MET A 214 2.33 -6.75 24.62
N HIS A 215 1.22 -7.43 24.31
CA HIS A 215 1.16 -8.57 23.40
C HIS A 215 0.19 -8.30 22.26
N GLY A 216 0.68 -8.33 21.01
CA GLY A 216 -0.19 -8.47 19.84
C GLY A 216 -0.61 -9.93 19.69
N VAL A 217 -1.91 -10.20 19.70
CA VAL A 217 -2.47 -11.56 19.58
C VAL A 217 -3.28 -11.66 18.30
N VAL A 218 -2.68 -12.29 17.29
CA VAL A 218 -3.36 -12.69 16.06
C VAL A 218 -3.64 -14.20 16.14
N SER A 219 -4.70 -14.68 15.49
CA SER A 219 -5.09 -16.10 15.50
C SER A 219 -3.97 -17.06 15.12
N ASP A 220 -3.10 -16.64 14.19
CA ASP A 220 -2.02 -17.43 13.63
C ASP A 220 -0.96 -17.78 14.68
N VAL A 221 -0.84 -16.95 15.73
CA VAL A 221 0.07 -17.19 16.87
C VAL A 221 -0.16 -18.56 17.49
N LEU A 222 -1.41 -19.08 17.49
CA LEU A 222 -1.73 -20.38 18.07
C LEU A 222 -1.04 -21.54 17.34
N LEU A 223 -0.92 -21.47 16.02
CA LEU A 223 -0.29 -22.52 15.21
C LEU A 223 1.23 -22.56 15.40
N ASP A 224 1.84 -21.42 15.72
CA ASP A 224 3.29 -21.29 15.92
C ASP A 224 3.73 -21.51 17.38
N LEU A 225 2.80 -21.82 18.30
CA LEU A 225 3.14 -22.07 19.70
C LEU A 225 3.98 -23.33 19.87
N HIS A 226 4.92 -23.27 20.81
CA HIS A 226 5.65 -24.46 21.25
C HIS A 226 4.65 -25.55 21.74
N PRO A 227 4.88 -26.84 21.41
CA PRO A 227 3.97 -27.94 21.76
C PRO A 227 3.50 -27.95 23.22
N SER A 228 4.40 -27.68 24.18
CA SER A 228 4.06 -27.64 25.60
C SER A 228 3.02 -26.57 25.98
N ILE A 229 2.96 -25.44 25.25
CA ILE A 229 1.95 -24.41 25.47
C ILE A 229 0.63 -24.86 24.85
N LYS A 230 0.67 -25.46 23.64
CA LYS A 230 -0.52 -26.02 22.98
C LYS A 230 -1.18 -27.09 23.84
N GLU A 231 -0.42 -27.99 24.46
CA GLU A 231 -0.94 -29.01 25.37
C GLU A 231 -1.63 -28.41 26.60
N VAL A 232 -1.11 -27.30 27.15
CA VAL A 232 -1.75 -26.60 28.28
C VAL A 232 -3.08 -25.98 27.84
N ILE A 233 -3.12 -25.36 26.67
CA ILE A 233 -4.35 -24.80 26.09
C ILE A 233 -5.37 -25.91 25.82
N GLN A 234 -4.93 -27.01 25.19
CA GLN A 234 -5.76 -28.16 24.88
C GLN A 234 -6.41 -28.72 26.14
N LYS A 235 -5.61 -29.02 27.18
CA LYS A 235 -6.09 -29.53 28.47
C LYS A 235 -7.00 -28.54 29.19
N GLY A 236 -6.68 -27.25 29.15
CA GLY A 236 -7.53 -26.21 29.71
C GLY A 236 -8.92 -26.23 29.08
N LEU A 237 -8.98 -26.32 27.76
CA LEU A 237 -10.26 -26.40 27.03
C LEU A 237 -11.02 -27.69 27.35
N GLU A 238 -10.37 -28.85 27.40
CA GLU A 238 -11.01 -30.12 27.79
C GLU A 238 -11.63 -30.04 29.20
N ILE A 239 -10.85 -29.54 30.17
CA ILE A 239 -11.33 -29.36 31.55
C ILE A 239 -12.51 -28.39 31.55
N GLY A 240 -12.44 -27.29 30.80
CA GLY A 240 -13.51 -26.31 30.79
C GLY A 240 -14.79 -26.73 30.10
N ILE A 241 -14.70 -27.62 29.11
CA ILE A 241 -15.86 -28.30 28.54
C ILE A 241 -16.49 -29.21 29.60
N LYS A 242 -15.68 -30.00 30.30
CA LYS A 242 -16.15 -30.94 31.33
C LYS A 242 -16.76 -30.24 32.55
N GLU A 243 -16.21 -29.12 32.97
CA GLU A 243 -16.68 -28.32 34.11
C GLU A 243 -17.85 -27.39 33.73
N GLY A 244 -18.16 -27.25 32.44
CA GLY A 244 -19.34 -26.54 31.94
C GLY A 244 -19.20 -25.01 31.86
N HIS A 245 -18.01 -24.45 32.11
CA HIS A 245 -17.74 -23.02 31.88
C HIS A 245 -17.48 -22.69 30.41
N VAL A 246 -17.00 -23.66 29.62
CA VAL A 246 -16.93 -23.55 28.16
C VAL A 246 -18.30 -23.87 27.59
N LYS A 247 -18.88 -22.90 26.89
CA LYS A 247 -20.19 -23.02 26.24
C LYS A 247 -20.07 -22.67 24.75
N PRO A 248 -20.88 -23.30 23.88
CA PRO A 248 -21.02 -22.89 22.49
C PRO A 248 -21.40 -21.41 22.39
N LEU A 249 -20.92 -20.77 21.33
CA LEU A 249 -21.20 -19.38 21.03
C LEU A 249 -22.27 -19.31 19.93
N HIS A 250 -22.98 -18.18 19.84
CA HIS A 250 -24.08 -18.05 18.89
C HIS A 250 -23.60 -17.98 17.43
N SER A 251 -23.95 -18.98 16.63
CA SER A 251 -23.63 -19.05 15.22
C SER A 251 -24.79 -18.65 14.30
N VAL A 252 -24.44 -18.28 13.06
CA VAL A 252 -25.34 -18.21 11.92
C VAL A 252 -24.81 -19.17 10.87
N SER A 253 -25.60 -20.19 10.54
CA SER A 253 -25.25 -21.17 9.51
C SER A 253 -25.63 -20.65 8.13
N LEU A 254 -24.69 -20.75 7.19
CA LEU A 254 -24.98 -20.53 5.78
C LEU A 254 -25.65 -21.77 5.19
N PRO A 255 -26.67 -21.60 4.32
CA PRO A 255 -27.24 -22.69 3.54
C PRO A 255 -26.16 -23.46 2.75
N GLN A 256 -26.35 -24.75 2.54
CA GLN A 256 -25.38 -25.59 1.80
C GLN A 256 -25.21 -25.17 0.34
N ASP A 257 -26.21 -24.51 -0.25
CA ASP A 257 -26.22 -23.95 -1.60
C ASP A 257 -25.70 -22.51 -1.68
N ALA A 258 -25.26 -21.93 -0.55
CA ALA A 258 -24.78 -20.57 -0.48
C ALA A 258 -23.50 -20.38 -1.32
N ILE A 259 -23.49 -19.34 -2.14
CA ILE A 259 -22.31 -18.93 -2.91
C ILE A 259 -21.45 -17.96 -2.09
N ASN A 260 -20.20 -17.74 -2.53
CA ASN A 260 -19.29 -16.80 -1.85
C ASN A 260 -19.89 -15.40 -1.65
N LEU A 261 -20.78 -14.96 -2.54
CA LEU A 261 -21.47 -13.68 -2.43
C LEU A 261 -22.42 -13.65 -1.22
N ASP A 262 -23.15 -14.74 -0.95
CA ASP A 262 -24.05 -14.83 0.21
C ASP A 262 -23.27 -14.74 1.53
N ALA A 263 -22.08 -15.36 1.57
CA ALA A 263 -21.19 -15.27 2.72
C ALA A 263 -20.65 -13.84 2.92
N ILE A 264 -20.29 -13.14 1.84
CA ILE A 264 -19.80 -11.75 1.88
C ILE A 264 -20.92 -10.79 2.26
N ASP A 265 -22.12 -10.95 1.70
CA ASP A 265 -23.29 -10.12 2.02
C ASP A 265 -23.72 -10.32 3.47
N LEU A 266 -23.67 -11.56 3.99
CA LEU A 266 -23.90 -11.83 5.40
C LEU A 266 -22.86 -11.16 6.29
N LEU A 267 -21.56 -11.23 5.93
CA LEU A 267 -20.48 -10.56 6.65
C LEU A 267 -20.63 -9.03 6.65
N ASN A 268 -21.12 -8.44 5.55
CA ASN A 268 -21.34 -7.00 5.43
C ASN A 268 -22.60 -6.53 6.17
N THR A 269 -23.63 -7.37 6.24
CA THR A 269 -24.91 -7.07 6.91
C THR A 269 -24.81 -7.24 8.43
N ILE A 270 -23.99 -8.19 8.89
CA ILE A 270 -23.73 -8.40 10.31
C ILE A 270 -22.82 -7.28 10.83
N GLU A 271 -23.40 -6.32 11.56
CA GLU A 271 -22.63 -5.28 12.23
C GLU A 271 -21.58 -5.86 13.20
N GLY A 272 -20.31 -5.83 12.79
CA GLY A 272 -19.14 -5.86 13.67
C GLY A 272 -18.81 -7.19 14.35
N ASN A 273 -18.57 -8.25 13.57
CA ASN A 273 -18.07 -9.56 14.05
C ASN A 273 -18.89 -10.15 15.23
N LYS A 274 -20.17 -9.81 15.32
CA LYS A 274 -21.05 -10.20 16.44
C LYS A 274 -21.54 -11.64 16.35
N HIS A 275 -21.34 -12.34 15.23
CA HIS A 275 -21.81 -13.71 15.01
C HIS A 275 -20.68 -14.57 14.44
N LYS A 276 -20.64 -15.84 14.81
CA LYS A 276 -19.77 -16.83 14.17
C LYS A 276 -20.50 -17.42 12.96
N ILE A 277 -19.91 -17.32 11.78
CA ILE A 277 -20.51 -17.89 10.56
C ILE A 277 -20.04 -19.33 10.44
N VAL A 278 -20.99 -20.25 10.27
CA VAL A 278 -20.73 -21.68 10.11
C VAL A 278 -21.08 -22.08 8.68
N ILE A 279 -20.18 -22.83 8.05
CA ILE A 279 -20.36 -23.35 6.70
C ILE A 279 -20.39 -24.88 6.79
N SER A 280 -21.51 -25.48 6.41
CA SER A 280 -21.60 -26.93 6.29
C SER A 280 -21.06 -27.36 4.93
N ILE A 281 -20.03 -28.19 4.92
CA ILE A 281 -19.42 -28.73 3.70
C ILE A 281 -19.77 -30.22 3.63
N ASP A 282 -20.68 -30.58 2.73
CA ASP A 282 -21.02 -31.99 2.49
C ASP A 282 -20.00 -32.61 1.53
N GLY A 283 -19.20 -33.57 2.01
CA GLY A 283 -18.28 -34.36 1.18
C GLY A 283 -18.98 -35.28 0.16
N SER A 284 -20.31 -35.36 0.19
CA SER A 284 -21.17 -36.20 -0.66
C SER A 284 -21.69 -35.47 -1.90
N SER A 285 -21.64 -34.14 -1.96
CA SER A 285 -21.93 -33.41 -3.19
C SER A 285 -20.74 -33.58 -4.14
N LYS A 286 -20.85 -34.57 -5.03
CA LYS A 286 -20.18 -34.50 -6.33
C LYS A 286 -20.72 -33.26 -7.04
N HIS A 287 -20.21 -32.08 -6.73
CA HIS A 287 -20.34 -30.96 -7.64
C HIS A 287 -19.65 -31.38 -8.92
N GLU A 288 -20.46 -31.83 -9.89
CA GLU A 288 -20.03 -32.13 -11.24
C GLU A 288 -19.26 -30.93 -11.77
N ASN A 289 -17.96 -31.11 -11.98
CA ASN A 289 -17.11 -30.26 -12.82
C ASN A 289 -17.30 -28.75 -12.64
N GLY A 290 -17.12 -28.25 -11.42
CA GLY A 290 -16.55 -26.92 -11.28
C GLY A 290 -15.14 -26.97 -11.88
N LYS A 291 -14.98 -26.68 -13.18
CA LYS A 291 -13.68 -26.66 -13.84
C LYS A 291 -12.75 -25.78 -13.01
N ASN A 292 -11.74 -26.38 -12.36
CA ASN A 292 -10.65 -25.62 -11.78
C ASN A 292 -9.92 -24.94 -12.94
N TYR A 293 -10.23 -23.67 -13.20
CA TYR A 293 -9.52 -22.83 -14.18
C TYR A 293 -8.09 -22.46 -13.71
N LEU A 294 -7.60 -23.09 -12.65
CA LEU A 294 -6.27 -22.84 -12.10
C LEU A 294 -5.26 -23.74 -12.80
N PHE A 295 -4.44 -23.13 -13.65
CA PHE A 295 -3.26 -23.78 -14.23
C PHE A 295 -2.25 -24.16 -13.12
N THR A 296 -1.96 -25.45 -12.98
CA THR A 296 -1.04 -26.03 -11.97
C THR A 296 0.03 -26.87 -12.65
N PHE A 297 1.22 -26.97 -12.04
CA PHE A 297 2.33 -27.77 -12.55
C PHE A 297 2.51 -29.06 -11.75
N THR A 298 2.89 -30.14 -12.42
CA THR A 298 3.27 -31.39 -11.77
C THR A 298 4.77 -31.36 -11.48
N GLY A 299 5.19 -31.37 -10.21
CA GLY A 299 6.61 -31.29 -9.81
C GLY A 299 7.54 -32.39 -10.35
N GLN A 300 7.00 -33.43 -11.01
CA GLN A 300 7.77 -34.48 -11.69
C GLN A 300 8.10 -34.16 -13.15
N LYS A 301 7.33 -33.29 -13.81
CA LYS A 301 7.56 -32.92 -15.20
C LYS A 301 8.56 -31.75 -15.28
N THR A 302 8.95 -31.42 -16.50
CA THR A 302 9.94 -30.38 -16.80
C THR A 302 9.30 -29.20 -17.49
N GLU A 303 9.61 -28.00 -17.02
CA GLU A 303 9.16 -26.74 -17.58
C GLU A 303 10.33 -25.96 -18.19
N ILE A 304 10.12 -25.31 -19.33
CA ILE A 304 11.17 -24.54 -20.02
C ILE A 304 10.75 -23.08 -20.13
N ILE A 305 11.63 -22.16 -19.74
CA ILE A 305 11.48 -20.71 -19.95
C ILE A 305 12.55 -20.24 -20.94
N LEU A 306 12.14 -19.75 -22.10
CA LEU A 306 13.00 -19.10 -23.08
C LEU A 306 12.75 -17.59 -23.00
N SER A 307 13.71 -16.81 -22.51
CA SER A 307 13.54 -15.36 -22.33
C SER A 307 14.73 -14.56 -22.85
N ASP A 308 14.47 -13.50 -23.59
CA ASP A 308 15.46 -12.45 -23.90
C ASP A 308 15.22 -11.15 -23.09
N GLU A 309 14.26 -11.18 -22.17
CA GLU A 309 13.79 -10.05 -21.37
C GLU A 309 14.55 -9.92 -20.04
N HIS A 310 14.56 -8.72 -19.46
CA HIS A 310 15.39 -8.39 -18.31
C HIS A 310 14.80 -8.79 -16.95
N SER A 311 13.47 -8.81 -16.76
CA SER A 311 12.89 -8.92 -15.40
C SER A 311 11.66 -9.81 -15.25
N PHE A 312 10.71 -9.86 -16.19
CA PHE A 312 9.44 -10.57 -16.00
C PHE A 312 9.59 -12.07 -15.74
N TRP A 313 10.63 -12.69 -16.29
CA TRP A 313 10.87 -14.11 -16.10
C TRP A 313 11.08 -14.49 -14.63
N LEU A 314 11.53 -13.57 -13.76
CA LEU A 314 11.63 -13.80 -12.31
C LEU A 314 10.25 -13.95 -11.68
N ASP A 315 9.28 -13.16 -12.16
CA ASP A 315 7.89 -13.25 -11.72
C ASP A 315 7.23 -14.52 -12.24
N LEU A 316 7.47 -14.85 -13.52
CA LEU A 316 7.02 -16.11 -14.08
C LEU A 316 7.62 -17.30 -13.32
N LEU A 317 8.92 -17.30 -13.06
CA LEU A 317 9.60 -18.36 -12.31
C LEU A 317 8.99 -18.50 -10.90
N ASN A 318 8.85 -17.39 -10.17
CA ASN A 318 8.25 -17.40 -8.84
C ASN A 318 6.81 -17.94 -8.86
N TRP A 319 6.02 -17.52 -9.86
CA TRP A 319 4.65 -18.00 -10.06
C TRP A 319 4.61 -19.51 -10.38
N MET A 320 5.49 -19.99 -11.26
CA MET A 320 5.57 -21.41 -11.62
C MET A 320 5.93 -22.28 -10.42
N LEU A 321 6.95 -21.88 -9.66
CA LEU A 321 7.37 -22.59 -8.45
C LEU A 321 6.27 -22.59 -7.38
N HIS A 322 5.56 -21.47 -7.22
CA HIS A 322 4.41 -21.39 -6.32
C HIS A 322 3.26 -22.33 -6.76
N ARG A 323 3.05 -22.50 -8.07
CA ARG A 323 2.03 -23.39 -8.66
C ARG A 323 2.46 -24.87 -8.80
N GLY A 324 3.59 -25.26 -8.20
CA GLY A 324 4.02 -26.65 -8.10
C GLY A 324 5.14 -27.07 -9.05
N ALA A 325 5.68 -26.17 -9.89
CA ALA A 325 6.81 -26.49 -10.75
C ALA A 325 8.05 -26.75 -9.89
N ARG A 326 8.84 -27.77 -10.24
CA ARG A 326 10.06 -28.13 -9.50
C ARG A 326 11.25 -28.41 -10.40
N ASN A 327 11.09 -28.54 -11.72
CA ASN A 327 12.21 -28.76 -12.65
C ASN A 327 12.14 -27.73 -13.78
N VAL A 328 12.76 -26.57 -13.57
CA VAL A 328 12.68 -25.44 -14.51
C VAL A 328 14.01 -25.23 -15.23
N TYR A 329 14.01 -25.31 -16.56
CA TYR A 329 15.15 -24.94 -17.39
C TYR A 329 14.96 -23.55 -17.97
N MET A 330 15.93 -22.69 -17.73
CA MET A 330 15.87 -21.31 -18.16
C MET A 330 16.96 -20.97 -19.18
N LEU A 331 16.56 -20.34 -20.28
CA LEU A 331 17.47 -19.74 -21.25
C LEU A 331 17.32 -18.23 -21.22
N THR A 332 18.40 -17.55 -20.83
CA THR A 332 18.46 -16.10 -20.76
C THR A 332 19.90 -15.58 -20.82
N GLU A 333 20.04 -14.27 -20.95
CA GLU A 333 21.31 -13.57 -20.87
C GLU A 333 21.69 -13.30 -19.41
N LEU A 334 22.43 -14.24 -18.81
CA LEU A 334 22.91 -14.15 -17.42
C LEU A 334 23.76 -12.89 -17.11
N ARG A 335 24.26 -12.19 -18.12
CA ARG A 335 25.03 -10.95 -17.96
C ARG A 335 24.19 -9.77 -17.43
N ASN A 336 22.86 -9.90 -17.46
CA ASN A 336 21.92 -8.87 -17.04
C ASN A 336 21.46 -9.03 -15.58
N LEU A 337 21.91 -10.08 -14.87
CA LEU A 337 21.64 -10.31 -13.45
C LEU A 337 22.66 -9.55 -12.59
N VAL A 338 22.37 -8.29 -12.28
CA VAL A 338 23.18 -7.43 -11.39
C VAL A 338 22.30 -6.83 -10.29
N GLY A 339 22.88 -6.64 -9.10
CA GLY A 339 22.22 -5.98 -7.97
C GLY A 339 20.96 -6.70 -7.48
N SER A 340 19.83 -5.98 -7.50
CA SER A 340 18.54 -6.39 -6.91
C SER A 340 17.91 -7.63 -7.57
N SER A 341 18.06 -7.81 -8.89
CA SER A 341 17.51 -8.97 -9.61
C SER A 341 18.18 -10.28 -9.20
N LEU A 342 19.47 -10.25 -8.89
CA LEU A 342 20.19 -11.43 -8.38
C LEU A 342 19.77 -11.75 -6.94
N GLN A 343 19.63 -10.74 -6.09
CA GLN A 343 19.10 -10.92 -4.73
C GLN A 343 17.68 -11.51 -4.76
N ARG A 344 16.83 -11.02 -5.67
CA ARG A 344 15.47 -11.55 -5.86
C ARG A 344 15.48 -13.00 -6.33
N LEU A 345 16.34 -13.37 -7.28
CA LEU A 345 16.50 -14.76 -7.71
C LEU A 345 16.90 -15.67 -6.55
N LEU A 346 17.93 -15.27 -5.79
CA LEU A 346 18.39 -16.03 -4.62
C LEU A 346 17.29 -16.16 -3.57
N SER A 347 16.51 -15.11 -3.35
CA SER A 347 15.34 -15.15 -2.46
C SER A 347 14.29 -16.16 -2.95
N ILE A 348 14.02 -16.24 -4.25
CA ILE A 348 13.08 -17.20 -4.83
C ILE A 348 13.61 -18.63 -4.65
N LEU A 349 14.89 -18.89 -4.95
CA LEU A 349 15.49 -20.21 -4.80
C LEU A 349 15.55 -20.66 -3.33
N ASN A 350 15.85 -19.75 -2.40
CA ASN A 350 15.80 -20.03 -0.96
C ASN A 350 14.37 -20.34 -0.47
N LYS A 351 13.35 -19.71 -1.07
CA LYS A 351 11.95 -19.99 -0.77
C LYS A 351 11.52 -21.39 -1.25
N TYR A 352 12.15 -21.91 -2.30
CA TYR A 352 11.81 -23.20 -2.90
C TYR A 352 13.04 -24.12 -3.02
N PRO A 353 13.60 -24.64 -1.91
CA PRO A 353 14.84 -25.41 -1.91
C PRO A 353 14.74 -26.76 -2.64
N SER A 354 13.53 -27.29 -2.84
CA SER A 354 13.27 -28.52 -3.60
C SER A 354 13.19 -28.30 -5.12
N ALA A 355 13.27 -27.05 -5.59
CA ALA A 355 13.22 -26.72 -7.01
C ALA A 355 14.62 -26.80 -7.65
N ASN A 356 14.73 -27.53 -8.75
CA ASN A 356 15.90 -27.55 -9.60
C ASN A 356 15.73 -26.54 -10.74
N VAL A 357 16.41 -25.40 -10.63
CA VAL A 357 16.40 -24.34 -11.66
C VAL A 357 17.77 -24.26 -12.33
N THR A 358 17.83 -24.59 -13.62
CA THR A 358 19.10 -24.63 -14.38
C THR A 358 19.13 -23.55 -15.46
N PHE A 359 20.20 -22.75 -15.50
CA PHE A 359 20.36 -21.64 -16.44
C PHE A 359 21.31 -21.98 -17.60
N PHE A 360 20.94 -21.62 -18.82
CA PHE A 360 21.79 -21.72 -20.01
C PHE A 360 22.03 -20.35 -20.68
N PRO A 361 23.30 -19.98 -20.99
CA PRO A 361 23.62 -18.73 -21.66
C PRO A 361 23.10 -18.59 -23.10
N LYS A 362 22.85 -17.34 -23.52
CA LYS A 362 22.39 -16.98 -24.87
C LYS A 362 23.28 -17.47 -26.03
N LYS A 363 24.56 -17.77 -25.79
CA LYS A 363 25.45 -18.37 -26.82
C LYS A 363 24.99 -19.75 -27.31
N HIS A 364 24.15 -20.44 -26.53
CA HIS A 364 23.58 -21.73 -26.91
C HIS A 364 22.34 -21.62 -27.83
N TYR A 365 21.85 -20.42 -28.16
CA TYR A 365 20.71 -20.25 -29.09
C TYR A 365 21.03 -20.69 -30.53
N LYS A 366 22.31 -20.69 -30.94
CA LYS A 366 22.72 -21.32 -32.22
C LYS A 366 22.57 -22.85 -32.21
N GLY A 367 22.26 -23.44 -31.06
CA GLY A 367 22.11 -24.88 -30.86
C GLY A 367 20.93 -25.21 -29.96
N VAL A 368 19.71 -24.74 -30.29
CA VAL A 368 18.46 -25.26 -29.68
C VAL A 368 18.45 -26.80 -29.71
N LYS A 369 18.99 -27.42 -30.77
CA LYS A 369 19.22 -28.88 -30.85
C LYS A 369 20.03 -29.47 -29.69
N THR A 370 21.08 -28.81 -29.23
CA THR A 370 21.96 -29.30 -28.15
C THR A 370 21.29 -29.17 -26.77
N LEU A 371 20.49 -28.12 -26.58
CA LEU A 371 19.64 -27.96 -25.40
C LEU A 371 18.59 -29.07 -25.36
N LEU A 372 17.84 -29.23 -26.46
CA LEU A 372 16.77 -30.21 -26.54
C LEU A 372 17.29 -31.63 -26.37
N SER A 373 18.51 -31.95 -26.87
CA SER A 373 19.13 -33.25 -26.61
C SER A 373 19.49 -33.49 -25.14
N LYS A 374 19.82 -32.43 -24.38
CA LYS A 374 20.10 -32.54 -22.93
C LYS A 374 18.81 -32.66 -22.12
N VAL A 375 17.78 -31.88 -22.44
CA VAL A 375 16.49 -31.93 -21.74
C VAL A 375 15.75 -33.25 -22.00
N ASN A 376 15.78 -33.77 -23.25
CA ASN A 376 15.19 -35.09 -23.58
C ASN A 376 15.81 -36.26 -22.83
N SER A 377 17.04 -36.10 -22.31
CA SER A 377 17.73 -37.19 -21.62
C SER A 377 17.31 -37.36 -20.16
N GLN A 378 16.52 -36.44 -19.60
CA GLN A 378 16.26 -36.40 -18.16
C GLN A 378 14.80 -36.64 -17.76
N LYS A 379 13.81 -35.96 -18.34
CA LYS A 379 12.39 -36.04 -17.92
C LYS A 379 11.42 -35.57 -19.04
N GLU A 380 10.14 -35.95 -18.93
CA GLU A 380 9.07 -35.52 -19.86
C GLU A 380 8.81 -34.01 -19.73
N ILE A 381 8.74 -33.32 -20.87
CA ILE A 381 8.51 -31.86 -20.96
C ILE A 381 7.01 -31.61 -20.89
N SER A 382 6.57 -30.76 -19.95
CA SER A 382 5.15 -30.44 -19.77
C SER A 382 4.72 -29.10 -20.32
N SER A 383 5.62 -28.12 -20.40
CA SER A 383 5.28 -26.77 -20.86
C SER A 383 6.53 -26.02 -21.30
N VAL A 384 6.38 -25.21 -22.35
CA VAL A 384 7.42 -24.29 -22.84
C VAL A 384 6.84 -22.88 -22.86
N PHE A 385 7.49 -21.96 -22.16
CA PHE A 385 7.18 -20.54 -22.11
C PHE A 385 8.20 -19.77 -22.93
N LEU A 386 7.71 -18.99 -23.90
CA LEU A 386 8.51 -18.10 -24.73
C LEU A 386 8.27 -16.66 -24.28
N LEU A 387 9.31 -15.91 -23.95
CA LEU A 387 9.26 -14.53 -23.49
C LEU A 387 10.19 -13.65 -24.34
N GLY A 388 9.64 -12.63 -24.99
CA GLY A 388 10.40 -11.55 -25.64
C GLY A 388 10.47 -11.58 -27.18
N LYS A 389 11.03 -10.51 -27.77
CA LYS A 389 10.84 -10.12 -29.20
C LYS A 389 12.01 -10.47 -30.14
N LEU A 390 13.21 -10.74 -29.63
CA LEU A 390 14.42 -11.01 -30.46
C LEU A 390 14.52 -12.47 -30.91
N LEU A 391 13.65 -13.33 -30.41
CA LEU A 391 13.46 -14.68 -30.93
C LEU A 391 12.75 -14.58 -32.29
N LYS A 392 13.51 -14.60 -33.39
CA LYS A 392 12.92 -14.78 -34.73
C LYS A 392 12.11 -16.07 -34.71
N ALA A 393 10.78 -15.94 -34.65
CA ALA A 393 9.85 -17.07 -34.56
C ALA A 393 10.15 -18.13 -35.63
N GLN A 394 10.55 -17.69 -36.83
CA GLN A 394 10.97 -18.54 -37.95
C GLN A 394 12.11 -19.53 -37.65
N THR A 395 12.98 -19.25 -36.68
CA THR A 395 14.11 -20.13 -36.32
C THR A 395 13.75 -21.15 -35.24
N ILE A 396 12.72 -20.87 -34.44
CA ILE A 396 12.37 -21.64 -33.24
C ILE A 396 11.10 -22.47 -33.48
N LEU A 397 10.14 -21.96 -34.26
CA LEU A 397 8.89 -22.63 -34.61
C LEU A 397 9.09 -24.05 -35.18
N PRO A 398 10.04 -24.32 -36.11
CA PRO A 398 10.22 -25.68 -36.65
C PRO A 398 10.71 -26.71 -35.63
N GLU A 399 11.46 -26.27 -34.61
CA GLU A 399 11.96 -27.15 -33.55
C GLU A 399 10.93 -27.26 -32.40
N LEU A 400 10.12 -26.23 -32.15
CA LEU A 400 8.96 -26.30 -31.26
C LEU A 400 7.87 -27.23 -31.80
N ASP A 401 7.59 -27.20 -33.12
CA ASP A 401 6.65 -28.14 -33.76
C ASP A 401 7.10 -29.59 -33.57
N ARG A 402 8.41 -29.86 -33.68
CA ARG A 402 8.99 -31.19 -33.41
C ARG A 402 8.81 -31.64 -31.95
N LEU A 403 8.82 -30.71 -31.00
CA LEU A 403 8.59 -31.00 -29.59
C LEU A 403 7.11 -31.17 -29.28
N ALA A 404 6.25 -30.34 -29.87
CA ALA A 404 4.80 -30.44 -29.76
C ALA A 404 4.31 -31.82 -30.25
N CYS A 405 4.91 -32.38 -31.31
CA CYS A 405 4.62 -33.75 -31.76
C CYS A 405 5.05 -34.86 -30.78
N LYS A 406 5.82 -34.55 -29.72
CA LYS A 406 6.27 -35.49 -28.68
C LYS A 406 5.65 -35.23 -27.31
N CYS A 407 4.99 -34.08 -27.11
CA CYS A 407 4.29 -33.78 -25.89
C CYS A 407 2.94 -34.51 -25.85
N SER A 408 2.61 -35.09 -24.69
CA SER A 408 1.38 -35.85 -24.47
C SER A 408 0.12 -34.97 -24.32
N ASP A 409 0.28 -33.68 -23.99
CA ASP A 409 -0.80 -32.71 -23.81
C ASP A 409 -0.50 -31.41 -24.60
N ASP A 410 -1.54 -30.63 -24.96
CA ASP A 410 -1.45 -29.33 -25.63
C ASP A 410 -0.65 -28.32 -24.78
N SER A 411 0.68 -28.23 -25.01
CA SER A 411 1.63 -27.71 -24.02
C SER A 411 2.64 -26.68 -24.54
N VAL A 412 2.31 -25.94 -25.60
CA VAL A 412 3.10 -24.77 -26.01
C VAL A 412 2.32 -23.51 -25.66
N ILE A 413 2.66 -22.88 -24.54
CA ILE A 413 2.10 -21.58 -24.14
C ILE A 413 3.03 -20.50 -24.66
N ILE A 414 2.69 -19.94 -25.81
CA ILE A 414 3.37 -18.76 -26.35
C ILE A 414 2.87 -17.55 -25.56
N LEU A 415 3.65 -17.13 -24.56
CA LEU A 415 3.49 -15.79 -23.97
C LEU A 415 4.15 -14.77 -24.91
N CYS A 416 3.55 -14.57 -26.08
CA CYS A 416 3.79 -13.34 -26.80
C CYS A 416 3.17 -12.24 -25.94
N GLU A 417 3.99 -11.30 -25.53
CA GLU A 417 3.49 -10.02 -25.03
C GLU A 417 2.82 -9.30 -26.20
N ASP A 418 1.56 -9.65 -26.47
CA ASP A 418 0.65 -8.92 -27.34
C ASP A 418 -0.35 -8.14 -26.49
N VAL A 419 0.19 -7.31 -25.58
CA VAL A 419 -0.27 -5.94 -25.25
C VAL A 419 0.95 -5.29 -24.56
N ARG A 420 1.84 -4.56 -25.23
CA ARG A 420 1.61 -3.24 -25.84
C ARG A 420 2.34 -3.14 -27.18
N ASN A 421 1.67 -3.55 -28.26
CA ASN A 421 2.11 -3.19 -29.61
C ASN A 421 1.87 -1.70 -29.86
N GLU A 422 2.83 -1.06 -30.53
CA GLU A 422 2.72 0.21 -31.26
C GLU A 422 2.39 1.49 -30.46
N ASN A 423 2.13 1.37 -29.16
CA ASN A 423 1.68 2.46 -28.31
C ASN A 423 2.76 3.07 -27.41
N THR A 424 4.07 2.90 -27.60
CA THR A 424 5.01 3.78 -26.85
C THR A 424 4.78 5.25 -27.18
N LYS A 425 4.29 5.56 -28.38
CA LYS A 425 3.66 6.87 -28.63
C LYS A 425 2.36 6.99 -27.84
N TYR A 426 1.33 6.17 -28.08
CA TYR A 426 -0.01 6.38 -27.51
C TYR A 426 -0.13 6.29 -25.97
N ASP A 427 0.68 5.50 -25.26
CA ASP A 427 0.73 5.45 -23.79
C ASP A 427 1.48 6.67 -23.22
N ILE A 428 2.65 7.02 -23.77
CA ILE A 428 3.30 8.30 -23.42
C ILE A 428 2.35 9.45 -23.74
N LEU A 429 1.64 9.40 -24.86
CA LEU A 429 0.67 10.40 -25.29
C LEU A 429 -0.57 10.42 -24.40
N ALA A 430 -1.08 9.27 -23.92
CA ALA A 430 -2.17 9.22 -22.95
C ALA A 430 -1.73 9.82 -21.61
N THR A 431 -0.51 9.50 -21.15
CA THR A 431 0.11 10.09 -19.95
C THR A 431 0.46 11.57 -20.11
N CYS A 432 0.77 12.04 -21.32
CA CYS A 432 0.97 13.48 -21.60
C CYS A 432 -0.37 14.21 -21.72
N GLN A 433 -1.38 13.57 -22.31
CA GLN A 433 -2.73 14.12 -22.41
C GLN A 433 -3.41 14.21 -21.04
N SER A 434 -3.10 13.33 -20.09
CA SER A 434 -3.62 13.39 -18.73
C SER A 434 -3.09 14.60 -17.94
N ARG A 435 -2.06 15.31 -18.42
CA ARG A 435 -1.55 16.56 -17.82
C ARG A 435 -2.34 17.82 -18.22
N LEU A 436 -3.15 17.72 -19.28
CA LEU A 436 -4.08 18.78 -19.69
C LEU A 436 -5.39 18.69 -18.90
N PRO A 437 -6.18 19.78 -18.80
CA PRO A 437 -7.55 19.72 -18.26
C PRO A 437 -8.33 18.48 -18.71
N ASP A 438 -9.00 17.82 -17.78
CA ASP A 438 -9.65 16.53 -18.00
C ASP A 438 -10.82 16.65 -18.97
N ASP A 439 -11.58 17.76 -18.86
CA ASP A 439 -12.76 18.03 -19.66
C ASP A 439 -12.95 19.52 -19.99
N MET A 440 -14.05 19.83 -20.69
CA MET A 440 -14.44 21.19 -21.05
C MET A 440 -14.73 22.09 -19.84
N THR A 441 -15.25 21.53 -18.76
CA THR A 441 -15.60 22.27 -17.54
C THR A 441 -14.34 22.77 -16.88
N GLU A 442 -13.33 21.92 -16.76
CA GLU A 442 -12.03 22.26 -16.20
C GLU A 442 -11.25 23.24 -17.09
N LEU A 443 -11.31 23.08 -18.41
CA LEU A 443 -10.71 24.04 -19.36
C LEU A 443 -11.31 25.45 -19.22
N LEU A 444 -12.64 25.54 -19.09
CA LEU A 444 -13.30 26.83 -18.87
C LEU A 444 -12.99 27.39 -17.48
N ALA A 445 -12.82 26.54 -16.46
CA ALA A 445 -12.37 26.98 -15.14
C ALA A 445 -10.95 27.57 -15.17
N LEU A 446 -10.05 27.00 -15.99
CA LEU A 446 -8.70 27.54 -16.19
C LEU A 446 -8.79 28.93 -16.82
N TYR A 447 -9.55 29.05 -17.92
CA TYR A 447 -9.73 30.31 -18.63
C TYR A 447 -10.33 31.42 -17.75
N LYS A 448 -11.31 31.09 -16.91
CA LYS A 448 -11.95 32.04 -15.98
C LYS A 448 -11.03 32.54 -14.86
N LYS A 449 -9.98 31.78 -14.53
CA LYS A 449 -8.97 32.15 -13.52
C LYS A 449 -7.83 33.01 -14.11
N LEU A 450 -7.77 33.22 -15.42
CA LEU A 450 -6.74 34.04 -16.06
C LEU A 450 -6.94 35.54 -15.77
N LEU A 451 -5.83 36.27 -15.62
CA LEU A 451 -5.82 37.71 -15.35
C LEU A 451 -5.05 38.48 -16.44
N PRO A 452 -5.18 39.81 -16.55
CA PRO A 452 -4.38 40.58 -17.52
C PRO A 452 -2.87 40.46 -17.30
N LYS A 453 -2.44 40.31 -16.04
CA LYS A 453 -1.04 40.17 -15.60
C LYS A 453 -0.94 39.04 -14.58
N ALA A 454 0.15 38.27 -14.59
CA ALA A 454 0.33 37.20 -13.61
C ALA A 454 0.54 37.78 -12.20
N CYS A 455 -0.12 37.20 -11.19
CA CYS A 455 0.06 37.61 -9.79
C CYS A 455 -0.31 36.50 -8.83
N PHE A 456 0.07 36.65 -7.56
CA PHE A 456 -0.28 35.74 -6.49
C PHE A 456 -1.58 36.17 -5.80
N VAL A 457 -2.49 35.22 -5.59
CA VAL A 457 -3.78 35.46 -4.90
C VAL A 457 -3.90 34.48 -3.74
N GLU A 458 -4.29 34.99 -2.57
CA GLU A 458 -4.45 34.16 -1.37
C GLU A 458 -5.51 33.08 -1.60
N THR A 459 -5.20 31.84 -1.20
CA THR A 459 -6.08 30.67 -1.33
C THR A 459 -6.45 30.10 0.05
N VAL A 460 -7.41 29.18 0.08
CA VAL A 460 -7.91 28.58 1.33
C VAL A 460 -6.90 27.56 1.86
N THR A 461 -6.58 27.65 3.15
CA THR A 461 -5.63 26.76 3.86
C THR A 461 -6.18 26.40 5.25
N LYS A 462 -5.47 25.56 6.02
CA LYS A 462 -5.80 25.36 7.45
C LYS A 462 -5.43 26.57 8.31
N CYS A 463 -4.54 27.44 7.81
CA CYS A 463 -4.13 28.66 8.50
C CYS A 463 -5.17 29.78 8.33
N ALA A 464 -5.25 30.67 9.31
CA ALA A 464 -6.00 31.91 9.17
C ALA A 464 -5.41 32.77 8.03
N PRO A 465 -6.21 33.64 7.38
CA PRO A 465 -5.73 34.53 6.33
C PRO A 465 -4.50 35.33 6.75
N HIS A 466 -3.57 35.55 5.83
CA HIS A 466 -2.27 36.20 6.03
C HIS A 466 -2.38 37.57 6.70
N LYS A 467 -3.48 38.30 6.44
CA LYS A 467 -3.75 39.58 7.13
C LYS A 467 -3.76 39.46 8.66
N TYR A 468 -4.05 38.28 9.20
CA TYR A 468 -4.09 37.97 10.64
C TYR A 468 -2.86 37.18 11.13
N ASN A 469 -2.00 36.68 10.23
CA ASN A 469 -0.83 35.87 10.59
C ASN A 469 0.41 36.31 9.79
N ARG A 470 0.93 37.50 10.13
CA ARG A 470 2.12 38.10 9.47
C ARG A 470 3.45 37.64 10.05
N GLU A 471 3.43 36.89 11.14
CA GLU A 471 4.64 36.40 11.82
C GLU A 471 5.25 35.17 11.13
N VAL A 472 4.44 34.49 10.30
CA VAL A 472 4.84 33.31 9.55
C VAL A 472 4.95 33.67 8.07
N ASP A 473 6.09 33.33 7.47
CA ASP A 473 6.33 33.58 6.05
C ASP A 473 5.35 32.74 5.20
N PRO A 474 4.66 33.34 4.21
CA PRO A 474 3.69 32.64 3.39
C PRO A 474 4.33 31.69 2.39
N ILE A 475 3.55 30.71 1.95
CA ILE A 475 3.92 29.80 0.86
C ILE A 475 3.38 30.33 -0.46
N PHE A 476 4.16 30.19 -1.53
CA PHE A 476 3.77 30.54 -2.88
C PHE A 476 3.58 29.27 -3.71
N VAL A 477 2.39 29.10 -4.30
CA VAL A 477 2.04 27.91 -5.09
C VAL A 477 1.86 28.29 -6.54
N ILE A 478 2.49 27.55 -7.45
CA ILE A 478 2.28 27.68 -8.89
C ILE A 478 1.58 26.40 -9.38
N PRO A 479 0.30 26.47 -9.78
CA PRO A 479 -0.48 25.30 -10.15
C PRO A 479 -0.10 24.76 -11.53
N SER A 480 -0.59 23.55 -11.83
CA SER A 480 -0.56 22.99 -13.18
C SER A 480 -1.58 23.70 -14.09
N LEU A 481 -1.72 23.24 -15.34
CA LEU A 481 -2.81 23.69 -16.21
C LEU A 481 -4.19 23.16 -15.75
N LYS A 482 -4.25 22.38 -14.66
CA LYS A 482 -5.48 21.94 -14.00
C LYS A 482 -5.76 22.82 -12.77
N PRO A 483 -6.66 23.81 -12.89
CA PRO A 483 -6.81 24.89 -11.91
C PRO A 483 -7.31 24.44 -10.53
N ASN A 484 -7.84 23.23 -10.38
CA ASN A 484 -8.44 22.74 -9.14
C ASN A 484 -7.66 21.58 -8.50
N GLU A 485 -6.64 21.07 -9.18
CA GLU A 485 -5.90 19.87 -8.77
C GLU A 485 -5.15 20.07 -7.44
N MET A 486 -4.68 21.31 -7.19
CA MET A 486 -3.92 21.66 -5.99
C MET A 486 -4.78 21.98 -4.76
N ASN A 487 -6.11 22.10 -4.90
CA ASN A 487 -7.00 22.56 -3.82
C ASN A 487 -6.94 21.65 -2.58
N ASN A 488 -6.82 20.34 -2.78
CA ASN A 488 -6.74 19.37 -1.69
C ASN A 488 -5.43 19.50 -0.90
N LEU A 489 -4.31 19.77 -1.58
CA LEU A 489 -3.04 20.02 -0.91
C LEU A 489 -3.06 21.38 -0.19
N THR A 490 -3.45 22.46 -0.87
CA THR A 490 -3.41 23.82 -0.32
C THR A 490 -4.33 23.99 0.88
N SER A 491 -5.53 23.40 0.84
CA SER A 491 -6.48 23.41 1.97
C SER A 491 -5.96 22.70 3.23
N ARG A 492 -4.88 21.92 3.12
CA ARG A 492 -4.25 21.17 4.22
C ARG A 492 -2.93 21.79 4.69
N LEU A 493 -2.44 22.84 4.03
CA LEU A 493 -1.21 23.54 4.43
C LEU A 493 -1.43 24.32 5.74
N PHE A 494 -0.42 24.31 6.61
CA PHE A 494 -0.42 25.02 7.90
C PHE A 494 0.01 26.50 7.79
N TYR A 495 0.23 26.99 6.57
CA TYR A 495 0.76 28.33 6.30
C TYR A 495 -0.18 29.10 5.39
N SER A 496 -0.27 30.41 5.55
CA SER A 496 -0.98 31.26 4.58
C SER A 496 -0.35 31.06 3.21
N THR A 497 -1.16 30.72 2.22
CA THR A 497 -0.68 30.30 0.90
C THR A 497 -1.26 31.21 -0.18
N PHE A 498 -0.42 31.64 -1.11
CA PHE A 498 -0.81 32.39 -2.29
C PHE A 498 -0.61 31.55 -3.54
N GLU A 499 -1.68 31.34 -4.31
CA GLU A 499 -1.69 30.61 -5.57
C GLU A 499 -1.52 31.58 -6.74
N ALA A 500 -0.64 31.24 -7.68
CA ALA A 500 -0.42 32.03 -8.89
C ALA A 500 -1.65 32.01 -9.81
N ARG A 501 -2.08 33.19 -10.23
CA ARG A 501 -3.04 33.42 -11.32
C ARG A 501 -2.26 33.75 -12.58
N LEU A 502 -2.49 32.97 -13.63
CA LEU A 502 -1.73 33.05 -14.88
C LEU A 502 -2.30 34.14 -15.82
N PRO A 503 -1.51 34.68 -16.76
CA PRO A 503 -1.95 35.79 -17.59
C PRO A 503 -2.82 35.36 -18.79
N LEU A 504 -3.68 36.25 -19.27
CA LEU A 504 -4.50 36.04 -20.47
C LEU A 504 -3.67 36.18 -21.75
N VAL A 505 -2.61 36.98 -21.71
CA VAL A 505 -1.65 37.14 -22.81
C VAL A 505 -0.39 36.40 -22.42
N VAL A 506 -0.09 35.35 -23.17
CA VAL A 506 1.09 34.51 -22.96
C VAL A 506 2.09 34.84 -24.07
N GLU A 507 3.24 35.39 -23.69
CA GLU A 507 4.39 35.61 -24.58
C GLU A 507 5.32 34.40 -24.45
N ASP A 508 5.98 34.28 -23.29
CA ASP A 508 6.83 33.16 -22.92
C ASP A 508 6.78 32.86 -21.41
N ILE A 509 7.37 31.75 -20.99
CA ILE A 509 7.43 31.33 -19.59
C ILE A 509 8.22 32.32 -18.73
N ASP A 510 9.23 32.96 -19.31
CA ASP A 510 10.11 33.89 -18.61
C ASP A 510 9.40 35.19 -18.21
N THR A 511 8.53 35.70 -19.08
CA THR A 511 7.70 36.88 -18.85
C THR A 511 6.67 36.62 -17.75
N ILE A 512 6.10 35.41 -17.69
CA ILE A 512 5.22 35.00 -16.58
C ILE A 512 6.00 34.99 -15.27
N ALA A 513 7.21 34.43 -15.26
CA ALA A 513 8.06 34.40 -14.08
C ALA A 513 8.46 35.82 -13.62
N LYS A 514 8.78 36.72 -14.56
CA LYS A 514 9.04 38.15 -14.27
C LYS A 514 7.83 38.85 -13.67
N ASP A 515 6.64 38.64 -14.21
CA ASP A 515 5.41 39.22 -13.66
C ASP A 515 5.15 38.76 -12.22
N LEU A 516 5.31 37.46 -11.96
CA LEU A 516 5.20 36.89 -10.62
C LEU A 516 6.30 37.41 -9.69
N PHE A 517 7.53 37.58 -10.17
CA PHE A 517 8.63 38.17 -9.42
C PHE A 517 8.35 39.62 -9.01
N GLU A 518 7.85 40.45 -9.94
CA GLU A 518 7.46 41.82 -9.62
C GLU A 518 6.31 41.87 -8.62
N ASP A 519 5.35 40.95 -8.70
CA ASP A 519 4.29 40.83 -7.69
C ASP A 519 4.83 40.40 -6.32
N LEU A 520 5.84 39.52 -6.27
CA LEU A 520 6.47 39.09 -5.02
C LEU A 520 7.17 40.24 -4.27
N LYS A 521 7.60 41.30 -4.95
CA LYS A 521 8.22 42.47 -4.30
C LYS A 521 7.30 43.20 -3.32
N ARG A 522 5.99 42.99 -3.41
CA ARG A 522 5.03 43.51 -2.40
C ARG A 522 5.21 42.87 -1.03
N PHE A 523 5.93 41.74 -0.96
CA PHE A 523 6.26 41.03 0.26
C PHE A 523 7.69 41.36 0.69
N ASN A 524 7.85 41.85 1.92
CA ASN A 524 9.16 42.21 2.47
C ASN A 524 9.82 41.01 3.18
N PHE A 525 10.02 39.90 2.45
CA PHE A 525 10.66 38.69 2.96
C PHE A 525 12.03 38.45 2.32
N ASN A 526 12.87 37.68 3.01
CA ASN A 526 14.19 37.28 2.52
C ASN A 526 14.28 35.78 2.20
N VAL A 527 13.29 35.00 2.63
CA VAL A 527 13.18 33.56 2.36
C VAL A 527 11.83 33.33 1.70
N PHE A 528 11.83 32.63 0.57
CA PHE A 528 10.63 32.29 -0.18
C PHE A 528 10.53 30.78 -0.32
N THR A 529 9.38 30.21 0.02
CA THR A 529 9.06 28.82 -0.30
C THR A 529 8.10 28.77 -1.47
N ILE A 530 8.51 28.13 -2.55
CA ILE A 530 7.74 27.98 -3.79
C ILE A 530 7.42 26.49 -3.99
N ILE A 531 6.14 26.16 -4.07
CA ILE A 531 5.66 24.82 -4.45
C ILE A 531 5.09 24.89 -5.86
N ALA A 532 5.58 24.05 -6.77
CA ALA A 532 5.15 24.06 -8.15
C ALA A 532 4.65 22.68 -8.57
N ASN A 533 3.52 22.66 -9.28
CA ASN A 533 2.89 21.42 -9.73
C ASN A 533 2.94 21.28 -11.25
N ASP A 534 3.49 20.16 -11.73
CA ASP A 534 3.57 19.79 -13.15
C ASP A 534 3.98 20.99 -14.03
N TRP A 535 3.13 21.48 -14.94
CA TRP A 535 3.41 22.64 -15.80
C TRP A 535 4.00 23.86 -15.06
N GLY A 536 3.54 24.11 -13.84
CA GLY A 536 4.00 25.21 -13.00
C GLY A 536 5.49 25.15 -12.64
N SER A 537 6.11 23.96 -12.70
CA SER A 537 7.53 23.77 -12.40
C SER A 537 8.45 24.59 -13.30
N ALA A 538 8.11 24.78 -14.57
CA ALA A 538 8.91 25.59 -15.50
C ALA A 538 8.90 27.08 -15.12
N VAL A 539 7.75 27.63 -14.76
CA VAL A 539 7.61 29.02 -14.30
C VAL A 539 8.31 29.21 -12.95
N ALA A 540 8.13 28.26 -12.03
CA ALA A 540 8.70 28.30 -10.69
C ALA A 540 10.24 28.31 -10.70
N PHE A 541 10.84 27.55 -11.62
CA PHE A 541 12.29 27.48 -11.74
C PHE A 541 12.90 28.84 -12.16
N ASN A 542 12.30 29.52 -13.15
CA ASN A 542 12.72 30.87 -13.55
C ASN A 542 12.46 31.90 -12.45
N LEU A 543 11.31 31.82 -11.78
CA LEU A 543 10.98 32.69 -10.65
C LEU A 543 12.00 32.56 -9.52
N ALA A 544 12.42 31.33 -9.21
CA ALA A 544 13.43 31.04 -8.21
C ALA A 544 14.77 31.71 -8.55
N LYS A 545 15.21 31.63 -9.83
CA LYS A 545 16.42 32.33 -10.30
C LYS A 545 16.33 33.85 -10.17
N TYR A 546 15.18 34.45 -10.49
CA TYR A 546 14.99 35.90 -10.32
C TYR A 546 15.10 36.33 -8.86
N LEU A 547 14.54 35.53 -7.94
CA LEU A 547 14.67 35.77 -6.50
C LEU A 547 16.11 35.61 -6.02
N GLU A 548 16.86 34.61 -6.48
CA GLU A 548 18.29 34.46 -6.14
C GLU A 548 19.13 35.63 -6.63
N ASN A 549 18.89 36.10 -7.85
CA ASN A 549 19.57 37.25 -8.43
C ASN A 549 19.25 38.56 -7.68
N ASP A 550 18.07 38.65 -7.04
CA ASP A 550 17.69 39.73 -6.11
C ASP A 550 18.23 39.54 -4.68
N GLY A 551 19.04 38.49 -4.44
CA GLY A 551 19.67 38.18 -3.16
C GLY A 551 18.73 37.51 -2.15
N LYS A 552 17.63 36.90 -2.60
CA LYS A 552 16.67 36.18 -1.76
C LYS A 552 17.03 34.69 -1.69
N LEU A 553 16.71 34.06 -0.56
CA LEU A 553 16.84 32.62 -0.38
C LEU A 553 15.57 31.92 -0.84
N VAL A 554 15.71 30.85 -1.61
CA VAL A 554 14.57 30.11 -2.16
C VAL A 554 14.64 28.63 -1.76
N LEU A 555 13.53 28.14 -1.21
CA LEU A 555 13.22 26.72 -1.13
C LEU A 555 12.23 26.38 -2.25
N LEU A 556 12.67 25.58 -3.20
CA LEU A 556 11.86 25.14 -4.34
C LEU A 556 11.38 23.70 -4.11
N VAL A 557 10.06 23.48 -4.17
CA VAL A 557 9.43 22.16 -4.06
C VAL A 557 8.71 21.85 -5.38
N LEU A 558 9.19 20.86 -6.12
CA LEU A 558 8.62 20.46 -7.41
C LEU A 558 7.81 19.18 -7.27
N LEU A 559 6.56 19.20 -7.72
CA LEU A 559 5.63 18.07 -7.65
C LEU A 559 5.49 17.44 -9.04
N ASN A 560 5.97 16.20 -9.16
CA ASN A 560 5.80 15.28 -10.30
C ASN A 560 6.35 15.76 -11.65
N SER A 561 7.06 16.88 -11.70
CA SER A 561 7.76 17.32 -12.92
C SER A 561 8.91 18.28 -12.65
N SER A 562 9.88 18.25 -13.56
CA SER A 562 10.96 19.21 -13.75
C SER A 562 10.67 20.12 -14.97
N PRO A 563 11.39 21.25 -15.14
CA PRO A 563 11.25 22.10 -16.32
C PRO A 563 11.44 21.36 -17.67
N ASN A 564 12.39 20.44 -17.76
CA ASN A 564 12.63 19.63 -18.96
C ASN A 564 11.51 18.61 -19.22
N SER A 565 11.03 17.93 -18.16
CA SER A 565 9.87 17.05 -18.26
C SER A 565 8.66 17.80 -18.82
N VAL A 566 8.45 19.05 -18.36
CA VAL A 566 7.37 19.93 -18.81
C VAL A 566 7.48 20.26 -20.30
N GLN A 567 8.67 20.60 -20.78
CA GLN A 567 8.93 20.83 -22.20
C GLN A 567 8.66 19.56 -23.03
N ASN A 568 9.12 18.41 -22.56
CA ASN A 568 9.02 17.14 -23.27
C ASN A 568 7.56 16.70 -23.48
N TRP A 569 6.73 16.75 -22.43
CA TRP A 569 5.33 16.34 -22.56
C TRP A 569 4.51 17.37 -23.34
N ALA A 570 4.78 18.68 -23.20
CA ALA A 570 4.10 19.71 -23.98
C ALA A 570 4.41 19.57 -25.49
N SER A 571 5.67 19.27 -25.81
CA SER A 571 6.11 18.93 -27.17
C SER A 571 5.34 17.73 -27.72
N ALA A 572 5.26 16.64 -26.95
CA ALA A 572 4.54 15.43 -27.34
C ALA A 572 3.05 15.69 -27.62
N VAL A 573 2.40 16.53 -26.80
CA VAL A 573 1.00 16.94 -27.00
C VAL A 573 0.82 17.73 -28.28
N LEU A 574 1.71 18.69 -28.59
CA LEU A 574 1.60 19.49 -29.82
C LEU A 574 1.87 18.65 -31.08
N GLN A 575 2.78 17.67 -31.01
CA GLN A 575 3.11 16.78 -32.12
C GLN A 575 1.97 15.82 -32.52
N LEU A 576 0.96 15.62 -31.65
CA LEU A 576 -0.26 14.90 -32.00
C LEU A 576 -1.08 15.59 -33.09
N GLY A 577 -0.88 16.89 -33.27
CA GLY A 577 -1.65 17.71 -34.18
C GLY A 577 -2.89 18.33 -33.55
N ASP A 578 -3.26 19.49 -34.10
CA ASP A 578 -4.34 20.36 -33.64
C ASP A 578 -5.68 19.62 -33.49
N ASP A 579 -5.97 18.67 -34.38
CA ASP A 579 -7.22 17.90 -34.39
C ASP A 579 -7.39 17.08 -33.10
N ASN A 580 -6.31 16.50 -32.58
CA ASN A 580 -6.35 15.70 -31.36
C ASN A 580 -6.64 16.56 -30.13
N LEU A 581 -6.03 17.75 -30.06
CA LEU A 581 -6.28 18.71 -28.99
C LEU A 581 -7.74 19.20 -29.00
N ILE A 582 -8.28 19.53 -30.18
CA ILE A 582 -9.68 19.95 -30.32
C ILE A 582 -10.64 18.80 -29.98
N ASN A 583 -10.38 17.59 -30.49
CA ASN A 583 -11.24 16.42 -30.29
C ASN A 583 -11.28 15.90 -28.84
N LYS A 584 -10.26 16.22 -28.01
CA LYS A 584 -10.29 15.93 -26.58
C LYS A 584 -11.45 16.64 -25.88
N TYR A 585 -11.77 17.85 -26.36
CA TYR A 585 -12.66 18.79 -25.69
C TYR A 585 -14.02 18.91 -26.40
N ILE A 586 -14.03 18.94 -27.74
CA ILE A 586 -15.24 19.05 -28.55
C ILE A 586 -15.57 17.70 -29.18
N LYS A 587 -16.68 17.10 -28.75
CA LYS A 587 -17.18 15.84 -29.31
C LYS A 587 -17.86 16.09 -30.67
N LEU A 588 -17.17 15.75 -31.75
CA LEU A 588 -17.67 15.87 -33.12
C LEU A 588 -18.03 14.49 -33.73
N PRO A 589 -19.10 14.39 -34.56
CA PRO A 589 -19.36 13.20 -35.37
C PRO A 589 -18.21 12.89 -36.33
N PHE A 590 -18.00 11.62 -36.66
CA PHE A 590 -16.86 11.17 -37.49
C PHE A 590 -16.75 11.91 -38.84
N LYS A 591 -17.87 12.12 -39.55
CA LYS A 591 -17.90 12.87 -40.83
C LYS A 591 -17.44 14.32 -40.68
N ILE A 592 -17.78 14.97 -39.57
CA ILE A 592 -17.38 16.35 -39.27
C ILE A 592 -15.89 16.41 -38.90
N LYS A 593 -15.38 15.41 -38.18
CA LYS A 593 -13.93 15.30 -37.92
C LYS A 593 -13.12 15.24 -39.22
N GLN A 594 -13.56 14.44 -40.19
CA GLN A 594 -12.88 14.35 -41.49
C GLN A 594 -12.88 15.69 -42.25
N GLN A 595 -13.95 16.47 -42.18
CA GLN A 595 -14.02 17.80 -42.78
C GLN A 595 -13.10 18.80 -42.07
N MET A 596 -13.04 18.76 -40.74
CA MET A 596 -12.14 19.61 -39.95
C MET A 596 -10.66 19.32 -40.26
N SER A 597 -10.30 18.04 -40.44
CA SER A 597 -8.92 17.64 -40.77
C SER A 597 -8.43 18.15 -42.13
N GLN A 598 -9.33 18.61 -43.01
CA GLN A 598 -8.97 19.22 -44.31
C GLN A 598 -8.57 20.70 -44.18
N LEU A 599 -8.90 21.35 -43.07
CA LEU A 599 -8.49 22.73 -42.78
C LEU A 599 -7.02 22.72 -42.34
N SER A 600 -6.27 23.76 -42.68
CA SER A 600 -4.85 23.88 -42.31
C SER A 600 -4.61 24.83 -41.14
N ASP A 601 -5.43 25.87 -40.98
CA ASP A 601 -5.29 26.86 -39.91
C ASP A 601 -6.00 26.46 -38.61
N TRP A 602 -5.36 26.72 -37.48
CA TRP A 602 -5.91 26.42 -36.15
C TRP A 602 -7.18 27.17 -35.83
N ASN A 603 -7.25 28.47 -36.12
CA ASN A 603 -8.42 29.28 -35.79
C ASN A 603 -9.61 28.85 -36.66
N GLU A 604 -9.36 28.51 -37.92
CA GLU A 604 -10.38 27.91 -38.80
C GLU A 604 -10.90 26.57 -38.25
N LYS A 605 -10.01 25.68 -37.80
CA LYS A 605 -10.39 24.40 -37.19
C LYS A 605 -11.24 24.57 -35.93
N VAL A 606 -10.82 25.44 -35.01
CA VAL A 606 -11.57 25.71 -33.77
C VAL A 606 -12.94 26.33 -34.09
N ASN A 607 -12.99 27.31 -35.00
CA ASN A 607 -14.24 27.94 -35.41
C ASN A 607 -15.20 26.94 -36.08
N PHE A 608 -14.67 26.04 -36.91
CA PHE A 608 -15.44 24.97 -37.54
C PHE A 608 -15.97 23.98 -36.49
N ALA A 609 -15.10 23.49 -35.60
CA ALA A 609 -15.46 22.57 -34.52
C ALA A 609 -16.56 23.11 -33.60
N VAL A 610 -16.44 24.37 -33.18
CA VAL A 610 -17.42 25.03 -32.30
C VAL A 610 -18.76 25.22 -33.02
N LYS A 611 -18.76 25.62 -34.30
CA LYS A 611 -19.99 25.78 -35.10
C LYS A 611 -20.71 24.46 -35.37
N SER A 612 -19.96 23.39 -35.58
CA SER A 612 -20.47 22.06 -35.92
C SER A 612 -20.75 21.17 -34.69
N SER A 613 -20.55 21.69 -33.47
CA SER A 613 -20.90 21.00 -32.24
C SER A 613 -22.43 20.99 -32.03
N VAL A 614 -22.95 19.88 -31.47
CA VAL A 614 -24.40 19.61 -31.34
C VAL A 614 -25.08 20.48 -30.26
N GLN A 615 -24.29 21.11 -29.37
CA GLN A 615 -24.83 21.88 -28.26
C GLN A 615 -25.13 23.34 -28.66
N GLU A 616 -26.35 23.80 -28.43
CA GLU A 616 -26.71 25.23 -28.39
C GLU A 616 -26.19 25.84 -27.10
N GLU A 617 -24.90 26.19 -27.07
CA GLU A 617 -24.26 26.81 -25.90
C GLU A 617 -24.05 28.33 -26.13
N PRO A 618 -24.46 29.21 -25.19
CA PRO A 618 -24.19 30.65 -25.24
C PRO A 618 -22.68 31.01 -25.17
N ASN A 619 -21.81 30.02 -24.93
CA ASN A 619 -20.40 30.17 -24.61
C ASN A 619 -19.42 29.83 -25.76
N ARG A 620 -19.86 29.76 -27.02
CA ARG A 620 -18.99 29.42 -28.18
C ARG A 620 -17.70 30.25 -28.27
N LYS A 621 -17.80 31.56 -27.99
CA LYS A 621 -16.65 32.48 -27.99
C LYS A 621 -15.69 32.20 -26.82
N GLU A 622 -16.25 31.87 -25.66
CA GLU A 622 -15.48 31.52 -24.45
C GLU A 622 -14.70 30.21 -24.66
N ILE A 623 -15.32 29.20 -25.28
CA ILE A 623 -14.69 27.92 -25.64
C ILE A 623 -13.51 28.14 -26.60
N SER A 624 -13.71 28.93 -27.65
CA SER A 624 -12.64 29.26 -28.61
C SER A 624 -11.48 29.97 -27.92
N ASN A 625 -11.77 30.96 -27.07
CA ASN A 625 -10.75 31.66 -26.30
C ASN A 625 -9.99 30.75 -25.32
N ALA A 626 -10.68 29.83 -24.66
CA ALA A 626 -10.06 28.88 -23.73
C ALA A 626 -9.10 27.92 -24.45
N LEU A 627 -9.52 27.36 -25.59
CA LEU A 627 -8.66 26.50 -26.43
C LEU A 627 -7.45 27.27 -26.99
N ASN A 628 -7.66 28.51 -27.44
CA ASN A 628 -6.58 29.39 -27.91
C ASN A 628 -5.55 29.67 -26.82
N ASN A 629 -6.00 29.94 -25.59
CA ASN A 629 -5.11 30.14 -24.45
C ASN A 629 -4.33 28.87 -24.10
N LEU A 630 -5.00 27.72 -24.01
CA LEU A 630 -4.34 26.45 -23.74
C LEU A 630 -3.25 26.15 -24.77
N ARG A 631 -3.53 26.35 -26.06
CA ARG A 631 -2.53 26.17 -27.12
C ARG A 631 -1.35 27.12 -26.97
N LYS A 632 -1.58 28.39 -26.63
CA LYS A 632 -0.50 29.36 -26.36
C LYS A 632 0.40 28.92 -25.21
N TYR A 633 -0.17 28.47 -24.09
CA TYR A 633 0.61 27.92 -22.98
C TYR A 633 1.48 26.75 -23.42
N LEU A 634 0.93 25.81 -24.19
CA LEU A 634 1.70 24.67 -24.73
C LEU A 634 2.80 25.11 -25.69
N SER A 635 2.52 26.07 -26.58
CA SER A 635 3.50 26.59 -27.54
C SER A 635 4.64 27.36 -26.86
N SER A 636 4.33 28.19 -25.86
CA SER A 636 5.35 28.90 -25.07
C SER A 636 6.19 27.93 -24.24
N THR A 637 5.61 26.80 -23.81
CA THR A 637 6.34 25.73 -23.10
C THR A 637 7.23 24.93 -24.02
N PHE A 638 6.81 24.70 -25.26
CA PHE A 638 7.65 24.03 -26.25
C PHE A 638 8.87 24.87 -26.63
N ALA A 639 8.70 26.19 -26.77
CA ALA A 639 9.77 27.14 -27.07
C ALA A 639 10.68 27.44 -25.88
N TYR A 640 10.28 27.06 -24.66
CA TYR A 640 11.04 27.31 -23.45
C TYR A 640 12.33 26.49 -23.42
N THR A 641 13.44 27.13 -23.11
CA THR A 641 14.72 26.48 -22.81
C THR A 641 15.12 26.87 -21.40
N VAL A 642 15.58 25.90 -20.61
CA VAL A 642 16.11 26.19 -19.28
C VAL A 642 17.41 26.97 -19.47
N ASP A 643 17.45 28.19 -18.95
CA ASP A 643 18.63 29.04 -18.98
C ASP A 643 19.85 28.35 -18.33
N ASP A 644 21.06 28.58 -18.86
CA ASP A 644 22.30 27.87 -18.51
C ASP A 644 22.79 28.13 -17.07
N GLY A 645 22.23 29.14 -16.37
CA GLY A 645 22.55 29.43 -14.98
C GLY A 645 22.10 28.33 -14.02
N LEU A 646 22.94 27.94 -13.06
CA LEU A 646 22.58 26.99 -12.01
C LEU A 646 21.72 27.65 -10.92
N PHE A 647 20.69 26.95 -10.45
CA PHE A 647 19.93 27.32 -9.24
C PHE A 647 20.71 26.89 -7.99
N HIS A 648 20.91 27.80 -7.03
CA HIS A 648 21.79 27.55 -5.86
C HIS A 648 21.03 27.17 -4.58
N GLY A 649 19.72 27.42 -4.54
CA GLY A 649 18.86 27.18 -3.40
C GLY A 649 18.52 25.72 -3.19
N LYS A 650 17.80 25.45 -2.10
CA LYS A 650 17.39 24.09 -1.76
C LYS A 650 16.25 23.67 -2.68
N CYS A 651 16.41 22.56 -3.38
CA CYS A 651 15.39 21.99 -4.26
C CYS A 651 14.95 20.61 -3.74
N ILE A 652 13.65 20.40 -3.57
CA ILE A 652 13.03 19.13 -3.20
C ILE A 652 12.10 18.71 -4.33
N VAL A 653 12.25 17.48 -4.82
CA VAL A 653 11.43 16.93 -5.91
C VAL A 653 10.67 15.72 -5.40
N TYR A 654 9.35 15.71 -5.58
CA TYR A 654 8.49 14.57 -5.28
C TYR A 654 8.05 13.87 -6.57
N HIS A 655 8.31 12.58 -6.66
CA HIS A 655 7.95 11.72 -7.78
C HIS A 655 7.00 10.61 -7.33
N THR A 656 6.02 10.28 -8.16
CA THR A 656 5.25 9.03 -8.00
C THR A 656 6.09 7.84 -8.47
N LYS A 657 5.78 6.64 -7.99
CA LYS A 657 6.53 5.41 -8.30
C LYS A 657 6.64 5.12 -9.80
N ASP A 658 5.62 5.50 -10.55
CA ASP A 658 5.50 5.26 -11.99
C ASP A 658 5.90 6.48 -12.84
N SER A 659 6.30 7.59 -12.21
CA SER A 659 6.79 8.78 -12.94
C SER A 659 8.20 8.55 -13.49
N ALA A 660 8.44 8.96 -14.73
CA ALA A 660 9.78 8.91 -15.31
C ALA A 660 10.72 9.83 -14.51
N GLN A 661 11.82 9.27 -13.99
CA GLN A 661 12.88 10.04 -13.35
C GLN A 661 13.55 10.93 -14.39
N ASP A 662 13.62 12.23 -14.12
CA ASP A 662 14.33 13.17 -14.97
C ASP A 662 15.69 13.50 -14.34
N ASP A 663 16.74 12.88 -14.87
CA ASP A 663 18.12 13.08 -14.40
C ASP A 663 18.60 14.52 -14.62
N ILE A 664 17.94 15.31 -15.48
CA ILE A 664 18.42 16.63 -15.89
C ILE A 664 18.25 17.67 -14.78
N ILE A 665 17.29 17.51 -13.86
CA ILE A 665 17.12 18.46 -12.75
C ILE A 665 18.38 18.56 -11.86
N THR A 666 19.17 17.47 -11.79
CA THR A 666 20.45 17.44 -11.07
C THR A 666 21.52 18.30 -11.76
N GLN A 667 21.40 18.54 -13.07
CA GLN A 667 22.32 19.36 -13.86
C GLN A 667 21.96 20.84 -13.79
N CYS A 668 20.70 21.19 -13.47
CA CYS A 668 20.23 22.56 -13.38
C CYS A 668 20.40 23.17 -11.97
N CYS A 669 20.74 22.37 -10.96
CA CYS A 669 20.93 22.82 -9.57
C CYS A 669 22.41 22.71 -9.18
N ALA A 670 22.97 23.76 -8.54
CA ALA A 670 24.33 23.74 -8.01
C ALA A 670 24.46 22.80 -6.79
N VAL A 671 23.41 22.70 -5.98
CA VAL A 671 23.28 21.73 -4.90
C VAL A 671 22.37 20.59 -5.37
N SER A 672 22.78 19.35 -5.14
CA SER A 672 21.98 18.19 -5.57
C SER A 672 20.57 18.24 -4.96
N PRO A 673 19.50 18.13 -5.79
CA PRO A 673 18.13 18.17 -5.30
C PRO A 673 17.81 16.93 -4.45
N ILE A 674 16.96 17.12 -3.43
CA ILE A 674 16.44 16.01 -2.62
C ILE A 674 15.30 15.36 -3.38
N ILE A 675 15.52 14.14 -3.87
CA ILE A 675 14.53 13.39 -4.65
C ILE A 675 13.81 12.39 -3.75
N ASN A 676 12.49 12.57 -3.61
CA ASN A 676 11.62 11.71 -2.82
C ASN A 676 10.69 10.94 -3.77
N ILE A 677 10.76 9.61 -3.74
CA ILE A 677 9.85 8.73 -4.47
C ILE A 677 8.75 8.28 -3.52
N LEU A 678 7.51 8.52 -3.89
CA LEU A 678 6.32 8.18 -3.11
C LEU A 678 5.70 6.88 -3.64
N ASP A 679 5.06 6.12 -2.75
CA ASP A 679 4.40 4.85 -3.11
C ASP A 679 3.15 5.04 -3.97
N SER A 680 2.59 6.26 -4.01
CA SER A 680 1.45 6.61 -4.86
C SER A 680 1.75 6.29 -6.32
N SER A 681 0.77 5.69 -6.99
CA SER A 681 0.87 5.28 -8.40
C SER A 681 0.47 6.40 -9.36
N ASP A 682 -0.47 7.25 -8.95
CA ASP A 682 -0.96 8.39 -9.73
C ASP A 682 -0.69 9.73 -9.03
N HIS A 683 -0.56 10.78 -9.84
CA HIS A 683 -0.31 12.16 -9.38
C HIS A 683 -1.46 12.72 -8.55
N ARG A 684 -2.70 12.39 -8.93
CA ARG A 684 -3.89 12.82 -8.18
C ARG A 684 -3.90 12.19 -6.79
N GLU A 685 -3.59 10.90 -6.70
CA GLU A 685 -3.49 10.18 -5.43
C GLU A 685 -2.47 10.85 -4.49
N MET A 686 -1.31 11.25 -5.01
CA MET A 686 -0.31 12.00 -4.25
C MET A 686 -0.87 13.32 -3.68
N LEU A 687 -1.58 14.11 -4.47
CA LEU A 687 -2.13 15.40 -4.04
C LEU A 687 -3.34 15.27 -3.09
N GLU A 688 -4.04 14.14 -3.15
CA GLU A 688 -5.16 13.81 -2.27
C GLU A 688 -4.74 13.16 -0.95
N ASP A 689 -3.52 12.63 -0.86
CA ASP A 689 -2.98 11.95 0.32
C ASP A 689 -2.76 12.93 1.51
N PRO A 690 -3.43 12.71 2.65
CA PRO A 690 -3.19 13.49 3.87
C PRO A 690 -1.76 13.38 4.41
N GLU A 691 -1.12 12.22 4.27
CA GLU A 691 0.25 12.03 4.74
C GLU A 691 1.25 12.80 3.90
N PHE A 692 1.07 12.82 2.58
CA PHE A 692 1.84 13.69 1.69
C PHE A 692 1.73 15.17 2.09
N ALA A 693 0.51 15.67 2.32
CA ALA A 693 0.32 17.04 2.79
C ALA A 693 1.04 17.31 4.13
N ASN A 694 1.07 16.35 5.05
CA ASN A 694 1.83 16.44 6.29
C ASN A 694 3.35 16.48 6.02
N LYS A 695 3.87 15.61 5.15
CA LYS A 695 5.29 15.64 4.72
C LYS A 695 5.67 17.01 4.17
N VAL A 696 4.86 17.56 3.26
CA VAL A 696 5.04 18.90 2.70
C VAL A 696 5.06 19.96 3.81
N ASN A 697 4.12 19.91 4.75
CA ASN A 697 4.10 20.83 5.90
C ASN A 697 5.35 20.75 6.79
N TYR A 698 5.95 19.57 6.95
CA TYR A 698 7.18 19.37 7.74
C TYR A 698 8.45 19.83 7.02
N HIS A 699 8.47 19.84 5.68
CA HIS A 699 9.66 20.18 4.89
C HIS A 699 9.80 21.66 4.48
N ILE A 700 8.78 22.51 4.72
CA ILE A 700 8.70 23.93 4.31
C ILE A 700 9.10 24.88 5.46
N PRO A 701 10.34 24.86 5.91
CA PRO A 701 10.72 24.51 7.26
C PRO A 701 10.47 25.59 8.33
N TYR A 702 10.36 25.11 9.57
CA TYR A 702 10.73 25.78 10.82
C TYR A 702 12.27 25.74 11.05
N ASP A 703 13.07 25.65 9.99
CA ASP A 703 14.54 25.62 10.10
C ASP A 703 15.06 27.04 10.09
N HIS A 704 15.55 27.42 11.27
CA HIS A 704 16.23 28.65 11.61
C HIS A 704 16.96 29.33 10.43
N LYS A 705 16.82 30.66 10.35
CA LYS A 705 17.51 31.62 9.45
C LYS A 705 19.06 31.49 9.40
N THR A 706 19.65 30.52 10.10
CA THR A 706 21.07 30.20 10.16
C THR A 706 21.45 28.88 9.45
N ALA A 707 20.49 28.05 9.01
CA ALA A 707 20.75 26.74 8.41
C ALA A 707 21.11 26.76 6.92
N ALA A 708 21.16 27.93 6.27
CA ALA A 708 21.61 28.07 4.87
C ALA A 708 23.12 27.82 4.67
N ARG A 709 23.85 27.45 5.73
CA ARG A 709 25.20 26.89 5.68
C ARG A 709 25.27 25.68 6.60
N GLU A 710 25.19 24.48 6.04
CA GLU A 710 25.68 23.30 6.77
C GLU A 710 27.21 23.39 6.84
N MET A 711 27.75 23.36 8.05
CA MET A 711 29.15 23.00 8.27
C MET A 711 29.28 21.51 7.99
N GLU A 712 30.19 21.14 7.10
CA GLU A 712 30.69 19.78 6.97
C GLU A 712 31.13 19.29 8.36
N ILE A 713 30.48 18.25 8.88
CA ILE A 713 31.02 17.45 9.98
C ILE A 713 31.08 16.01 9.50
N ASP A 714 32.17 15.70 8.82
CA ASP A 714 32.81 14.40 8.94
C ASP A 714 33.23 14.23 10.41
N THR A 715 32.50 13.43 11.18
CA THR A 715 33.04 12.55 12.25
C THR A 715 31.92 11.78 12.94
N LEU A 716 32.04 10.44 12.90
CA LEU A 716 31.32 9.50 13.76
C LEU A 716 31.71 9.74 15.22
N GLY A 717 30.79 10.33 16.00
CA GLY A 717 30.93 10.50 17.45
C GLY A 717 30.22 9.39 18.24
N VAL A 718 30.95 8.36 18.65
CA VAL A 718 30.50 7.42 19.69
C VAL A 718 30.59 8.13 21.04
N SER A 719 29.48 8.22 21.77
CA SER A 719 29.46 8.77 23.14
C SER A 719 29.56 7.65 24.18
N ILE A 720 30.65 7.63 24.96
CA ILE A 720 30.79 6.83 26.18
C ILE A 720 30.44 7.71 27.39
N LEU A 721 29.53 7.21 28.21
CA LEU A 721 29.01 7.86 29.41
C LEU A 721 29.95 7.56 30.59
N ALA A 722 30.70 8.56 31.07
CA ALA A 722 31.50 8.45 32.29
C ALA A 722 30.80 9.20 33.44
N VAL A 723 30.13 8.45 34.32
CA VAL A 723 29.62 8.98 35.59
C VAL A 723 30.81 9.15 36.55
N ARG A 724 31.11 10.39 36.94
CA ARG A 724 31.97 10.67 38.10
C ARG A 724 31.19 10.30 39.37
N ASN A 725 31.66 9.31 40.12
CA ASN A 725 31.61 9.42 41.58
C ASN A 725 32.78 8.72 42.27
N SER A 726 33.53 9.55 42.99
CA SER A 726 34.30 9.31 44.22
C SER A 726 35.17 8.04 44.33
N ASN A 727 36.48 8.30 44.24
CA ASN A 727 37.58 7.67 44.98
C ASN A 727 37.70 6.14 45.00
N LYS A 728 38.80 5.69 44.38
CA LYS A 728 39.59 4.45 44.54
C LYS A 728 39.26 3.25 43.64
N LEU A 729 40.37 2.76 43.04
CA LEU A 729 40.69 1.39 42.60
C LEU A 729 39.89 0.88 41.37
N ALA A 730 40.46 0.19 40.37
CA ALA A 730 41.80 -0.22 39.99
C ALA A 730 41.74 -0.80 38.54
N LYS A 731 42.89 -0.87 37.84
CA LYS A 731 43.37 -1.94 36.90
C LYS A 731 42.37 -2.49 35.84
N CYS A 732 42.64 -2.62 34.54
CA CYS A 732 43.84 -2.84 33.70
C CYS A 732 43.41 -2.56 32.23
N TYR A 733 44.20 -1.93 31.35
CA TYR A 733 45.24 -2.53 30.48
C TYR A 733 44.76 -3.69 29.57
N TYR A 734 44.65 -3.47 28.25
CA TYR A 734 45.68 -3.74 27.22
C TYR A 734 45.07 -3.91 25.81
N ASP A 735 45.83 -3.35 24.87
CA ASP A 735 45.84 -3.44 23.41
C ASP A 735 45.83 -4.87 22.85
N CYS A 736 45.25 -5.09 21.65
CA CYS A 736 45.67 -6.20 20.77
C CYS A 736 45.15 -6.08 19.33
N LYS A 737 46.10 -5.93 18.40
CA LYS A 737 46.01 -6.32 16.98
C LYS A 737 45.95 -7.85 16.83
N HIS A 738 45.42 -8.28 15.67
CA HIS A 738 45.45 -9.63 15.07
C HIS A 738 44.53 -10.69 15.72
N HIS A 739 43.52 -11.16 15.00
CA HIS A 739 43.62 -12.30 14.08
C HIS A 739 42.27 -12.61 13.40
N SER A 740 42.40 -13.09 12.18
CA SER A 740 41.38 -13.67 11.34
C SER A 740 41.00 -15.10 11.75
N ARG A 741 39.82 -15.54 11.28
CA ARG A 741 39.40 -16.91 10.93
C ARG A 741 38.67 -17.76 11.98
N LEU A 742 37.43 -18.05 11.57
CA LEU A 742 36.81 -19.38 11.41
C LEU A 742 36.45 -20.19 12.67
N VAL A 743 35.13 -20.42 12.75
CA VAL A 743 34.45 -21.73 12.84
C VAL A 743 34.09 -22.26 14.24
N GLN A 744 32.79 -22.56 14.32
CA GLN A 744 32.11 -23.68 14.99
C GLN A 744 31.42 -23.47 16.34
N THR A 745 30.19 -24.00 16.33
CA THR A 745 29.30 -24.45 17.43
C THR A 745 28.87 -23.33 18.38
N CYS A 746 27.61 -22.87 18.38
CA CYS A 746 26.37 -23.61 18.58
C CYS A 746 25.17 -22.75 18.17
#